data_AF-A0A1C5DNZ5-F1
#
_entry.id   AF-A0A1C5DNZ5-F1
#
_cell.length_a   1.000
_cell.length_b   1.000
_cell.length_c   1.000
_cell.angle_alpha   90.00
_cell.angle_beta   90.00
_cell.angle_gamma   90.00
#
_symmetry.space_group_name_H-M   'P 1'
#
loop_
_entity.id
_entity.type
_entity.pdbx_description
1 polymer ?
#
loop_
_entity_poly.entity_id
_entity_poly.type
_entity_poly.pdbx_seq_one_letter_code
_entity_poly.pdbx_strand_id
1 'polypeptide(L)'
;MSSARTGAGQAPPRTTTAPAQIDRQARRLAWVTVGVPTLGTAAAIVFAAHYGFTWTDALLLIVMYAITSLGVEGGFHRFFSHRSFAAGPVVTTLWGIAGSMAAQGPVVFWVAIHRQHHAFTDRDGDPHSPRALGPGTAGRLRGFWHGHVGWLFTVQRQDWARRAPDMVRDRLVMRLNQYYFAWVLAGLALPALAGWLLSGETAHGAVGGLLWGGLARIFLLDHVTWAVNSIGHTIGARPYRTRDTSRNVAPSRRSRSAAPGTTTTTPAPRWPTTGTTSSRSTPPEPSSGPWTPSDSSTTPATPTACAPTPPPEPEPHTQPTRTHPHRTPRPPRTGQPDHAHARPARTRTGPHGARPEAHLAPRGRELTMSATAAANAVVRLDPVSLRIKRFSALTTMTLPLIGTAAAAYLLWSGHYTATDLWLFAAMYFVHMFGITVGFHRYLAHKAFKTSPAFEALMMITGSMGAQGPLMFWVITHRRHHRFSDQEGDPHSPNLHGWALKARLHGLWYAHMPWMLSPEASKVTVFGPDVLRSRRLMYFNRTYPQWVLLGLALPALIDYAVVRTPMALLGGLVFGGLARIFVANQAAWCVGSICHAFGGRPFDNEDHSANNWPVALLTFGEGLQNNHHAFPGSYRHGVTWWEPDLSGWLLMALGKLHIVWNLREPDKTTITRRRQEARTTT
;
A
#
# COMPACT_ATOMS: atom_id res chain seq x y z
N MET A 1 32.81 34.94 22.46
CA MET A 1 31.34 34.84 22.27
C MET A 1 30.99 33.35 22.22
N SER A 2 30.50 32.78 23.33
CA SER A 2 29.07 32.65 23.73
C SER A 2 28.33 31.62 22.87
N SER A 3 28.16 30.36 23.31
CA SER A 3 27.14 29.83 24.25
C SER A 3 25.69 29.94 23.77
N ALA A 4 24.98 28.80 23.66
CA ALA A 4 23.58 28.67 24.08
C ALA A 4 23.13 27.20 24.26
N ARG A 5 22.41 26.95 25.36
CA ARG A 5 21.61 25.75 25.70
C ARG A 5 20.19 25.83 25.11
N THR A 6 19.46 24.70 25.05
CA THR A 6 17.99 24.63 24.91
C THR A 6 17.34 23.60 25.84
N GLY A 7 16.06 23.82 26.20
CA GLY A 7 15.16 22.92 26.95
C GLY A 7 13.76 22.82 26.30
N ALA A 8 12.76 22.28 27.02
CA ALA A 8 11.32 22.15 26.65
C ALA A 8 10.91 21.09 25.57
N GLY A 9 9.61 21.00 25.22
CA GLY A 9 9.02 19.95 24.36
C GLY A 9 7.52 20.13 23.99
N GLN A 10 6.88 19.12 23.37
CA GLN A 10 5.44 19.11 22.97
C GLN A 10 4.79 17.70 23.12
N ALA A 11 3.45 17.61 23.14
CA ALA A 11 2.67 16.37 23.32
C ALA A 11 1.44 16.22 22.37
N PRO A 12 0.87 15.01 22.16
CA PRO A 12 -0.18 14.75 21.15
C PRO A 12 -1.64 14.64 21.69
N PRO A 13 -2.68 14.83 20.84
CA PRO A 13 -4.10 14.91 21.26
C PRO A 13 -4.93 13.61 21.16
N ARG A 14 -6.21 13.71 21.59
CA ARG A 14 -7.33 12.73 21.44
C ARG A 14 -8.02 12.83 20.05
N THR A 15 -8.91 11.89 19.73
CA THR A 15 -9.78 11.88 18.52
C THR A 15 -11.16 11.24 18.81
N THR A 16 -12.05 11.15 17.81
CA THR A 16 -13.50 10.82 17.93
C THR A 16 -13.93 9.50 17.25
N THR A 17 -15.25 9.25 17.18
CA THR A 17 -15.93 8.11 16.53
C THR A 17 -17.16 8.57 15.74
N ALA A 18 -17.44 7.99 14.55
CA ALA A 18 -18.57 8.40 13.67
C ALA A 18 -19.46 7.21 13.19
N PRO A 19 -20.75 7.45 12.80
CA PRO A 19 -21.74 6.40 12.46
C PRO A 19 -21.67 5.90 10.99
N ALA A 20 -22.36 4.78 10.68
CA ALA A 20 -22.02 3.95 9.52
C ALA A 20 -23.15 3.40 8.60
N GLN A 21 -24.45 3.74 8.74
CA GLN A 21 -25.54 3.11 7.95
C GLN A 21 -25.38 3.18 6.40
N ILE A 22 -24.62 4.17 5.93
CA ILE A 22 -23.86 4.28 4.67
C ILE A 22 -23.30 2.95 4.09
N ASP A 23 -23.09 1.92 4.90
CA ASP A 23 -22.90 0.51 4.50
C ASP A 23 -23.94 0.02 3.45
N ARG A 24 -25.20 0.49 3.55
CA ARG A 24 -26.39 0.07 2.77
C ARG A 24 -26.22 0.12 1.23
N GLN A 25 -25.33 0.96 0.71
CA GLN A 25 -25.06 1.20 -0.73
C GLN A 25 -23.57 1.01 -1.08
N ALA A 26 -22.71 1.28 -0.10
CA ALA A 26 -21.29 0.99 -0.12
C ALA A 26 -21.06 -0.50 -0.47
N ARG A 27 -21.78 -1.40 0.21
CA ARG A 27 -21.86 -2.83 -0.14
C ARG A 27 -22.37 -3.08 -1.55
N ARG A 28 -23.47 -2.45 -1.94
CA ARG A 28 -24.04 -2.63 -3.27
C ARG A 28 -23.20 -2.10 -4.40
N LEU A 29 -22.20 -1.24 -4.17
CA LEU A 29 -21.25 -0.90 -5.24
C LEU A 29 -20.39 -2.14 -5.65
N ALA A 30 -20.74 -3.32 -5.08
CA ALA A 30 -21.07 -4.60 -5.76
C ALA A 30 -21.90 -4.58 -7.08
N TRP A 31 -22.19 -3.41 -7.67
CA TRP A 31 -22.94 -3.20 -8.91
C TRP A 31 -22.35 -2.10 -9.80
N VAL A 32 -21.19 -1.51 -9.44
CA VAL A 32 -20.32 -0.81 -10.41
C VAL A 32 -18.82 -0.88 -10.02
N THR A 33 -18.31 -2.00 -9.44
CA THR A 33 -16.84 -2.15 -9.25
C THR A 33 -16.28 -3.54 -9.51
N VAL A 34 -15.59 -4.18 -8.59
CA VAL A 34 -14.75 -5.38 -8.70
C VAL A 34 -15.48 -6.65 -9.22
N GLY A 35 -16.13 -6.53 -10.36
CA GLY A 35 -17.31 -7.30 -10.75
C GLY A 35 -18.00 -6.86 -12.05
N VAL A 36 -17.68 -5.69 -12.61
CA VAL A 36 -17.51 -5.58 -14.07
C VAL A 36 -15.99 -5.63 -14.35
N PRO A 37 -15.16 -4.95 -13.56
CA PRO A 37 -13.78 -5.34 -13.32
C PRO A 37 -13.45 -6.79 -12.91
N THR A 38 -14.35 -7.61 -12.34
CA THR A 38 -13.94 -8.89 -11.69
C THR A 38 -15.06 -9.91 -11.37
N LEU A 39 -15.96 -10.16 -12.30
CA LEU A 39 -16.96 -11.22 -12.34
C LEU A 39 -16.74 -12.11 -13.59
N GLY A 40 -17.70 -12.25 -14.52
CA GLY A 40 -17.97 -13.56 -15.10
C GLY A 40 -18.91 -13.69 -16.27
N THR A 41 -18.56 -14.70 -17.04
CA THR A 41 -19.24 -15.48 -18.04
C THR A 41 -18.58 -16.86 -18.01
N ALA A 42 -19.27 -17.90 -17.51
CA ALA A 42 -18.74 -19.27 -17.65
C ALA A 42 -18.90 -19.76 -19.12
N ALA A 43 -18.47 -18.89 -20.03
CA ALA A 43 -19.06 -18.63 -21.32
C ALA A 43 -18.18 -17.77 -22.26
N ALA A 44 -17.76 -16.54 -21.93
CA ALA A 44 -17.20 -15.65 -22.97
C ALA A 44 -15.67 -15.47 -23.00
N ILE A 45 -14.91 -15.81 -21.97
CA ILE A 45 -13.45 -15.65 -22.01
C ILE A 45 -12.67 -16.74 -22.77
N VAL A 46 -12.77 -18.06 -22.55
CA VAL A 46 -13.89 -18.99 -22.78
C VAL A 46 -14.40 -19.00 -24.23
N PHE A 47 -14.69 -17.83 -24.83
CA PHE A 47 -14.73 -17.74 -26.30
C PHE A 47 -13.37 -18.07 -26.90
N ALA A 48 -12.28 -18.01 -26.11
CA ALA A 48 -10.95 -18.53 -26.42
C ALA A 48 -10.93 -19.96 -26.98
N ALA A 49 -11.99 -20.74 -26.74
CA ALA A 49 -12.19 -22.04 -27.35
C ALA A 49 -13.61 -22.27 -27.90
N HIS A 50 -14.66 -21.59 -27.42
CA HIS A 50 -15.93 -21.66 -28.15
C HIS A 50 -15.82 -21.04 -29.55
N TYR A 51 -14.99 -20.00 -29.70
CA TYR A 51 -14.79 -19.30 -30.97
C TYR A 51 -13.30 -19.06 -31.31
N GLY A 52 -12.38 -19.45 -30.44
CA GLY A 52 -10.94 -19.23 -30.58
C GLY A 52 -10.47 -17.91 -29.95
N PHE A 53 -9.26 -17.92 -29.39
CA PHE A 53 -8.59 -16.71 -28.93
C PHE A 53 -7.74 -16.14 -30.07
N THR A 54 -8.04 -14.92 -30.48
CA THR A 54 -7.38 -14.33 -31.65
C THR A 54 -6.19 -13.46 -31.26
N TRP A 55 -5.31 -13.17 -32.23
CA TRP A 55 -4.23 -12.20 -32.01
C TRP A 55 -4.75 -10.78 -31.76
N THR A 56 -5.93 -10.44 -32.28
CA THR A 56 -6.59 -9.15 -32.03
C THR A 56 -7.01 -9.05 -30.56
N ASP A 57 -7.55 -10.12 -29.98
CA ASP A 57 -7.90 -10.21 -28.56
C ASP A 57 -6.67 -10.06 -27.66
N ALA A 58 -5.58 -10.76 -27.99
CA ALA A 58 -4.30 -10.63 -27.28
C ALA A 58 -3.73 -9.21 -27.35
N LEU A 59 -3.77 -8.59 -28.54
CA LEU A 59 -3.28 -7.24 -28.77
C LEU A 59 -4.07 -6.22 -27.95
N LEU A 60 -5.40 -6.29 -28.00
CA LEU A 60 -6.26 -5.35 -27.27
C LEU A 60 -6.13 -5.53 -25.76
N LEU A 61 -6.00 -6.76 -25.26
CA LEU A 61 -5.69 -7.05 -23.86
C LEU A 61 -4.42 -6.32 -23.44
N ILE A 62 -3.31 -6.56 -24.14
CA ILE A 62 -1.98 -6.07 -23.76
C ILE A 62 -1.90 -4.55 -23.87
N VAL A 63 -2.40 -3.97 -24.96
CA VAL A 63 -2.32 -2.52 -25.21
C VAL A 63 -3.19 -1.77 -24.20
N MET A 64 -4.42 -2.22 -24.02
CA MET A 64 -5.32 -1.55 -23.11
C MET A 64 -4.89 -1.73 -21.66
N TYR A 65 -4.42 -2.93 -21.30
CA TYR A 65 -3.76 -3.18 -20.03
C TYR A 65 -2.67 -2.15 -19.81
N ALA A 66 -1.72 -2.01 -20.74
CA ALA A 66 -0.58 -1.11 -20.57
C ALA A 66 -1.04 0.34 -20.38
N ILE A 67 -2.04 0.80 -21.13
CA ILE A 67 -2.59 2.16 -21.02
C ILE A 67 -3.21 2.39 -19.65
N THR A 68 -4.08 1.49 -19.18
CA THR A 68 -4.76 1.69 -17.88
C THR A 68 -3.86 1.38 -16.69
N SER A 69 -2.90 0.47 -16.87
CA SER A 69 -1.78 0.27 -15.96
C SER A 69 -1.03 1.57 -15.78
N LEU A 70 -0.51 2.18 -16.86
CA LEU A 70 0.16 3.46 -16.80
C LEU A 70 -0.77 4.56 -16.27
N GLY A 71 -2.05 4.54 -16.59
CA GLY A 71 -3.06 5.45 -16.04
C GLY A 71 -3.17 5.41 -14.52
N VAL A 72 -3.12 4.20 -13.95
CA VAL A 72 -3.17 4.00 -12.51
C VAL A 72 -1.79 4.21 -11.88
N GLU A 73 -0.70 3.86 -12.58
CA GLU A 73 0.70 3.78 -12.09
C GLU A 73 1.48 5.09 -12.24
N GLY A 74 1.23 5.77 -13.34
CA GLY A 74 1.70 7.08 -13.70
C GLY A 74 0.75 8.17 -13.24
N GLY A 75 -0.55 7.93 -13.42
CA GLY A 75 -1.57 8.96 -13.26
C GLY A 75 -2.12 9.07 -11.85
N PHE A 76 -3.07 8.19 -11.49
CA PHE A 76 -3.71 8.20 -10.17
C PHE A 76 -2.66 8.06 -9.05
N HIS A 77 -1.57 7.36 -9.39
CA HIS A 77 -0.30 7.33 -8.70
C HIS A 77 0.67 8.45 -9.13
N ARG A 78 1.83 8.15 -9.77
CA ARG A 78 3.08 8.98 -9.79
C ARG A 78 2.91 10.50 -9.90
N PHE A 79 1.94 10.99 -10.66
CA PHE A 79 1.73 12.40 -10.93
C PHE A 79 0.71 13.11 -10.00
N PHE A 80 -0.56 12.67 -9.95
CA PHE A 80 -1.70 13.55 -9.60
C PHE A 80 -1.56 14.28 -8.26
N SER A 81 -1.00 13.60 -7.27
CA SER A 81 -0.73 14.17 -5.96
C SER A 81 0.65 13.82 -5.42
N HIS A 82 1.73 14.37 -6.01
CA HIS A 82 2.90 14.73 -5.18
C HIS A 82 3.56 16.09 -5.45
N ARG A 83 3.68 16.53 -6.71
CA ARG A 83 4.56 17.66 -7.08
C ARG A 83 6.05 17.38 -6.75
N SER A 84 6.47 16.11 -6.77
CA SER A 84 7.89 15.72 -6.87
C SER A 84 8.40 15.97 -8.31
N PHE A 85 7.58 15.60 -9.29
CA PHE A 85 7.51 16.21 -10.62
C PHE A 85 6.08 16.70 -10.88
N ALA A 86 5.83 17.32 -12.03
CA ALA A 86 4.57 17.98 -12.38
C ALA A 86 4.28 17.80 -13.87
N ALA A 87 3.05 18.08 -14.29
CA ALA A 87 2.66 17.96 -15.70
C ALA A 87 1.64 19.05 -16.08
N GLY A 88 1.64 19.42 -17.36
CA GLY A 88 0.64 20.34 -17.92
C GLY A 88 -0.76 19.72 -18.00
N PRO A 89 -1.78 20.52 -18.36
CA PRO A 89 -3.19 20.11 -18.34
C PRO A 89 -3.51 18.95 -19.31
N VAL A 90 -2.82 18.86 -20.44
CA VAL A 90 -2.99 17.76 -21.41
C VAL A 90 -2.59 16.42 -20.78
N VAL A 91 -1.36 16.34 -20.25
CA VAL A 91 -0.83 15.13 -19.62
C VAL A 91 -1.64 14.78 -18.35
N THR A 92 -2.07 15.79 -17.59
CA THR A 92 -3.00 15.63 -16.46
C THR A 92 -4.32 14.98 -16.88
N THR A 93 -4.87 15.40 -18.01
CA THR A 93 -6.11 14.85 -18.56
C THR A 93 -5.93 13.40 -19.01
N LEU A 94 -4.84 13.10 -19.73
CA LEU A 94 -4.52 11.74 -20.18
C LEU A 94 -4.35 10.79 -19.00
N TRP A 95 -3.65 11.21 -17.95
CA TRP A 95 -3.52 10.44 -16.70
C TRP A 95 -4.87 10.21 -16.01
N GLY A 96 -5.74 11.23 -16.02
CA GLY A 96 -7.10 11.16 -15.49
C GLY A 96 -7.99 10.15 -16.21
N ILE A 97 -7.96 10.20 -17.54
CA ILE A 97 -8.77 9.33 -18.40
C ILE A 97 -8.25 7.89 -18.31
N ALA A 98 -6.96 7.67 -18.53
CA ALA A 98 -6.36 6.34 -18.50
C ALA A 98 -6.54 5.66 -17.12
N GLY A 99 -6.42 6.42 -16.02
CA GLY A 99 -6.68 5.90 -14.67
C GLY A 99 -8.17 5.62 -14.40
N SER A 100 -9.08 6.45 -14.93
CA SER A 100 -10.52 6.24 -14.79
C SER A 100 -11.03 5.04 -15.58
N MET A 101 -10.43 4.77 -16.75
CA MET A 101 -10.71 3.57 -17.54
C MET A 101 -10.43 2.28 -16.74
N ALA A 102 -9.52 2.32 -15.76
CA ALA A 102 -9.26 1.19 -14.86
C ALA A 102 -10.37 0.93 -13.82
N ALA A 103 -11.45 1.73 -13.77
CA ALA A 103 -12.68 1.47 -13.01
C ALA A 103 -12.53 1.20 -11.50
N GLN A 104 -11.61 1.92 -10.86
CA GLN A 104 -11.25 1.71 -9.45
C GLN A 104 -11.99 2.66 -8.48
N GLY A 105 -12.98 3.38 -8.98
CA GLY A 105 -13.58 4.55 -8.35
C GLY A 105 -13.04 5.87 -8.91
N PRO A 106 -13.79 6.98 -8.81
CA PRO A 106 -13.43 8.26 -9.42
C PRO A 106 -12.22 8.90 -8.73
N VAL A 107 -11.53 9.83 -9.42
CA VAL A 107 -10.23 10.39 -8.97
C VAL A 107 -10.24 10.87 -7.52
N VAL A 108 -11.32 11.50 -7.06
CA VAL A 108 -11.48 12.01 -5.68
C VAL A 108 -11.80 10.88 -4.70
N PHE A 109 -12.55 9.85 -5.09
CA PHE A 109 -12.73 8.70 -4.21
C PHE A 109 -11.38 8.00 -3.97
N TRP A 110 -10.58 7.94 -5.03
CA TRP A 110 -9.35 7.18 -5.07
C TRP A 110 -8.18 7.92 -4.41
N VAL A 111 -7.94 9.18 -4.80
CA VAL A 111 -6.88 10.05 -4.28
C VAL A 111 -7.35 10.87 -3.07
N ALA A 112 -8.65 11.11 -2.91
CA ALA A 112 -9.20 12.19 -2.09
C ALA A 112 -10.27 11.83 -1.05
N ILE A 113 -10.28 10.57 -0.64
CA ILE A 113 -10.27 10.30 0.79
C ILE A 113 -8.87 9.88 1.18
N HIS A 114 -8.54 8.58 1.13
CA HIS A 114 -7.22 7.89 1.12
C HIS A 114 -5.91 8.61 1.60
N ARG A 115 -5.97 9.57 2.54
CA ARG A 115 -4.90 10.54 2.81
C ARG A 115 -4.64 10.73 4.30
N GLN A 116 -5.29 11.70 4.96
CA GLN A 116 -4.78 12.36 6.17
C GLN A 116 -4.94 11.59 7.49
N HIS A 117 -4.71 10.28 7.47
CA HIS A 117 -4.64 9.42 8.64
C HIS A 117 -3.36 9.64 9.47
N HIS A 118 -2.32 10.23 8.89
CA HIS A 118 -0.95 9.99 9.34
C HIS A 118 -0.48 10.66 10.66
N ALA A 119 -1.44 11.09 11.51
CA ALA A 119 -1.28 11.38 12.93
C ALA A 119 -2.27 10.60 13.83
N PHE A 120 -3.38 10.08 13.30
CA PHE A 120 -4.45 9.38 14.03
C PHE A 120 -3.95 8.09 14.69
N THR A 121 -3.06 7.37 13.99
CA THR A 121 -2.13 6.35 14.56
C THR A 121 -2.78 5.40 15.58
N ASP A 122 -3.84 4.70 15.14
CA ASP A 122 -4.51 3.63 15.88
C ASP A 122 -5.26 4.09 17.15
N ARG A 123 -5.74 5.34 17.14
CA ARG A 123 -6.93 5.76 17.89
C ARG A 123 -8.20 5.28 17.16
N ASP A 124 -9.38 5.64 17.65
CA ASP A 124 -10.67 5.16 17.12
C ASP A 124 -11.18 5.85 15.85
N GLY A 125 -10.25 6.38 15.06
CA GLY A 125 -10.49 6.89 13.72
C GLY A 125 -10.66 5.77 12.69
N ASP A 126 -10.20 6.08 11.48
CA ASP A 126 -9.58 5.17 10.55
C ASP A 126 -10.46 4.00 9.98
N PRO A 127 -11.19 4.25 8.87
CA PRO A 127 -11.60 3.25 7.84
C PRO A 127 -10.96 3.27 6.36
N HIS A 128 -9.98 2.42 5.97
CA HIS A 128 -9.37 1.85 4.70
C HIS A 128 -8.45 0.65 5.14
N SER A 129 -8.55 -0.63 4.73
CA SER A 129 -7.86 -1.72 5.53
C SER A 129 -6.37 -1.53 5.44
N PRO A 130 -5.63 -1.87 6.50
CA PRO A 130 -4.85 -3.08 6.31
C PRO A 130 -4.41 -3.90 7.54
N ARG A 131 -5.07 -5.02 7.96
CA ARG A 131 -4.38 -6.03 8.82
C ARG A 131 -4.65 -7.59 8.74
N ALA A 132 -5.57 -8.18 9.54
CA ALA A 132 -5.29 -9.40 10.36
C ALA A 132 -6.33 -10.41 11.10
N LEU A 133 -7.59 -10.19 11.57
CA LEU A 133 -8.57 -11.06 12.40
C LEU A 133 -8.45 -11.27 13.94
N GLY A 134 -7.49 -12.05 14.43
CA GLY A 134 -7.63 -12.69 15.75
C GLY A 134 -7.24 -14.17 15.76
N PRO A 135 -7.50 -14.92 16.85
CA PRO A 135 -6.96 -16.27 17.09
C PRO A 135 -7.47 -17.36 16.13
N GLY A 136 -6.72 -18.47 16.05
CA GLY A 136 -6.81 -19.45 14.96
C GLY A 136 -6.22 -18.87 13.67
N THR A 137 -5.35 -19.56 12.91
CA THR A 137 -4.77 -18.97 11.67
C THR A 137 -5.80 -18.71 10.59
N ALA A 138 -7.03 -19.15 10.79
CA ALA A 138 -8.25 -18.55 10.26
C ALA A 138 -8.24 -17.02 10.25
N GLY A 139 -7.51 -16.39 11.16
CA GLY A 139 -7.26 -14.99 11.15
C GLY A 139 -6.20 -14.48 10.17
N ARG A 140 -5.11 -15.26 9.99
CA ARG A 140 -4.18 -15.19 8.82
C ARG A 140 -4.83 -15.65 7.50
N LEU A 141 -6.07 -16.12 7.54
CA LEU A 141 -6.78 -16.80 6.45
C LEU A 141 -8.18 -16.21 6.37
N ARG A 142 -9.10 -16.84 5.61
CA ARG A 142 -10.51 -16.47 5.35
C ARG A 142 -10.84 -15.01 5.74
N GLY A 143 -10.10 -14.00 5.25
CA GLY A 143 -10.13 -12.73 5.99
C GLY A 143 -9.37 -11.50 5.48
N PHE A 144 -8.35 -11.61 4.63
CA PHE A 144 -7.92 -10.50 3.73
C PHE A 144 -8.93 -10.35 2.62
N TRP A 145 -10.07 -11.04 2.75
CA TRP A 145 -11.36 -10.43 2.69
C TRP A 145 -11.27 -8.95 3.16
N HIS A 146 -11.49 -8.65 4.44
CA HIS A 146 -11.23 -7.34 5.08
C HIS A 146 -9.73 -6.98 5.20
N GLY A 147 -8.97 -7.32 4.17
CA GLY A 147 -7.63 -6.81 3.93
C GLY A 147 -7.42 -6.24 2.52
N HIS A 148 -7.88 -6.92 1.48
CA HIS A 148 -7.67 -6.60 0.06
C HIS A 148 -8.85 -5.73 -0.43
N VAL A 149 -8.60 -4.85 -1.40
CA VAL A 149 -9.45 -4.40 -2.53
C VAL A 149 -10.61 -3.47 -2.29
N GLY A 150 -11.74 -4.05 -1.94
CA GLY A 150 -13.07 -3.58 -2.30
C GLY A 150 -13.50 -2.59 -1.25
N TRP A 151 -12.80 -1.46 -1.22
CA TRP A 151 -13.01 -0.30 -0.36
C TRP A 151 -14.48 -0.25 0.03
N LEU A 152 -15.29 -0.01 -1.01
CA LEU A 152 -16.68 -0.33 -1.26
C LEU A 152 -17.49 -0.77 -0.04
N PHE A 153 -17.33 -1.97 0.47
CA PHE A 153 -18.46 -2.64 1.13
C PHE A 153 -18.88 -2.02 2.44
N THR A 154 -18.10 -2.33 3.47
CA THR A 154 -18.06 -1.54 4.67
C THR A 154 -17.16 -0.32 4.44
N VAL A 155 -17.08 0.23 3.20
CA VAL A 155 -16.53 1.58 3.04
C VAL A 155 -17.48 2.46 3.83
N GLN A 156 -16.99 2.83 5.00
CA GLN A 156 -17.60 3.91 5.70
C GLN A 156 -17.25 5.13 4.85
N ARG A 157 -18.18 5.51 3.95
CA ARG A 157 -18.13 6.70 3.09
C ARG A 157 -18.30 7.98 3.92
N GLN A 158 -17.69 8.07 5.11
CA GLN A 158 -17.90 9.16 6.08
C GLN A 158 -17.30 10.47 5.53
N ASP A 159 -18.08 11.57 5.57
CA ASP A 159 -17.73 12.90 5.01
C ASP A 159 -17.16 12.84 3.57
N TRP A 160 -17.78 12.02 2.72
CA TRP A 160 -17.10 11.24 1.68
C TRP A 160 -16.02 11.96 0.82
N ALA A 161 -16.38 12.50 -0.34
CA ALA A 161 -15.43 12.88 -1.39
C ALA A 161 -14.81 14.28 -1.15
N ARG A 162 -14.07 14.44 -0.04
CA ARG A 162 -13.79 15.78 0.55
C ARG A 162 -12.36 16.02 1.03
N ARG A 163 -11.51 14.99 1.19
CA ARG A 163 -10.31 15.05 2.06
C ARG A 163 -8.96 14.67 1.44
N ALA A 164 -8.90 14.59 0.11
CA ALA A 164 -7.92 15.41 -0.61
C ALA A 164 -8.62 16.70 -1.09
N PRO A 165 -8.58 17.76 -0.27
CA PRO A 165 -9.19 19.02 -0.63
C PRO A 165 -8.54 19.68 -1.85
N ASP A 166 -7.29 19.35 -2.20
CA ASP A 166 -6.62 19.84 -3.41
C ASP A 166 -7.22 19.26 -4.70
N MET A 167 -7.71 18.02 -4.70
CA MET A 167 -8.41 17.42 -5.85
C MET A 167 -9.81 18.01 -6.02
N VAL A 168 -10.49 18.29 -4.89
CA VAL A 168 -11.80 18.94 -4.90
C VAL A 168 -11.72 20.40 -5.37
N ARG A 169 -10.56 21.05 -5.17
CA ARG A 169 -10.30 22.44 -5.61
C ARG A 169 -9.84 22.55 -7.07
N ASP A 170 -9.27 21.50 -7.65
CA ASP A 170 -8.82 21.49 -9.04
C ASP A 170 -10.01 21.22 -10.00
N ARG A 171 -10.33 22.21 -10.82
CA ARG A 171 -11.47 22.16 -11.74
C ARG A 171 -11.32 21.08 -12.82
N LEU A 172 -10.10 20.83 -13.30
CA LEU A 172 -9.84 19.82 -14.31
C LEU A 172 -10.03 18.42 -13.70
N VAL A 173 -9.54 18.21 -12.49
CA VAL A 173 -9.69 16.95 -11.75
C VAL A 173 -11.15 16.68 -11.40
N MET A 174 -11.90 17.69 -10.95
CA MET A 174 -13.31 17.53 -10.64
C MET A 174 -14.15 17.18 -11.87
N ARG A 175 -13.82 17.71 -13.06
CA ARG A 175 -14.46 17.28 -14.31
C ARG A 175 -14.18 15.80 -14.59
N LEU A 176 -12.90 15.39 -14.53
CA LEU A 176 -12.53 13.98 -14.68
C LEU A 176 -13.25 13.07 -13.67
N ASN A 177 -13.41 13.51 -12.42
CA ASN A 177 -14.11 12.79 -11.35
C ASN A 177 -15.63 12.67 -11.61
N GLN A 178 -16.27 13.74 -12.10
CA GLN A 178 -17.70 13.73 -12.42
C GLN A 178 -18.00 12.85 -13.63
N TYR A 179 -17.14 12.91 -14.66
CA TYR A 179 -17.26 12.12 -15.89
C TYR A 179 -16.69 10.70 -15.73
N TYR A 180 -16.30 10.28 -14.52
CA TYR A 180 -15.65 8.99 -14.26
C TYR A 180 -16.38 7.79 -14.89
N PHE A 181 -17.70 7.67 -14.71
CA PHE A 181 -18.44 6.55 -15.30
C PHE A 181 -18.41 6.60 -16.84
N ALA A 182 -18.35 7.79 -17.45
CA ALA A 182 -18.17 7.92 -18.90
C ALA A 182 -16.77 7.45 -19.35
N TRP A 183 -15.72 7.71 -18.57
CA TRP A 183 -14.38 7.19 -18.85
C TRP A 183 -14.27 5.68 -18.62
N VAL A 184 -14.99 5.13 -17.64
CA VAL A 184 -15.13 3.68 -17.46
C VAL A 184 -15.79 3.08 -18.69
N LEU A 185 -16.91 3.65 -19.15
CA LEU A 185 -17.60 3.22 -20.36
C LEU A 185 -16.71 3.38 -21.61
N ALA A 186 -15.92 4.44 -21.74
CA ALA A 186 -14.96 4.61 -22.82
C ALA A 186 -13.87 3.52 -22.78
N GLY A 187 -13.40 3.14 -21.59
CA GLY A 187 -12.50 1.99 -21.40
C GLY A 187 -13.10 0.66 -21.85
N LEU A 188 -14.42 0.56 -21.98
CA LEU A 188 -15.09 -0.63 -22.49
C LEU A 188 -15.40 -0.51 -23.98
N ALA A 189 -15.91 0.64 -24.40
CA ALA A 189 -16.32 0.90 -25.76
C ALA A 189 -15.14 1.01 -26.73
N LEU A 190 -14.01 1.60 -26.32
CA LEU A 190 -12.84 1.77 -27.19
C LEU A 190 -12.26 0.44 -27.69
N PRO A 191 -11.96 -0.54 -26.83
CA PRO A 191 -11.47 -1.82 -27.30
C PRO A 191 -12.55 -2.66 -27.99
N ALA A 192 -13.83 -2.51 -27.62
CA ALA A 192 -14.94 -3.10 -28.37
C ALA A 192 -14.98 -2.59 -29.82
N LEU A 193 -14.90 -1.27 -29.99
CA LEU A 193 -14.87 -0.64 -31.31
C LEU A 193 -13.61 -1.02 -32.08
N ALA A 194 -12.45 -1.05 -31.42
CA ALA A 194 -11.21 -1.47 -32.04
C ALA A 194 -11.26 -2.94 -32.48
N GLY A 195 -11.80 -3.83 -31.65
CA GLY A 195 -11.99 -5.24 -32.00
C GLY A 195 -12.98 -5.42 -33.15
N TRP A 196 -14.06 -4.63 -33.19
CA TRP A 196 -15.00 -4.59 -34.32
C TRP A 196 -14.28 -4.21 -35.63
N LEU A 197 -13.58 -3.06 -35.63
CA LEU A 197 -12.89 -2.56 -36.82
C LEU A 197 -11.76 -3.50 -37.29
N LEU A 198 -10.92 -3.96 -36.36
CA LEU A 198 -9.75 -4.78 -36.68
C LEU A 198 -10.09 -6.21 -37.13
N SER A 199 -11.32 -6.65 -36.89
CA SER A 199 -11.81 -7.96 -37.34
C SER A 199 -12.65 -7.90 -38.62
N GLY A 200 -12.71 -6.74 -39.30
CA GLY A 200 -13.55 -6.57 -40.49
C GLY A 200 -15.02 -6.36 -40.16
N GLU A 201 -15.30 -5.54 -39.15
CA GLU A 201 -16.65 -5.16 -38.72
C GLU A 201 -17.49 -6.33 -38.20
N THR A 202 -16.84 -7.34 -37.63
CA THR A 202 -17.54 -8.50 -37.10
C THR A 202 -17.99 -8.28 -35.66
N ALA A 203 -19.20 -8.72 -35.34
CA ALA A 203 -19.69 -8.77 -33.97
C ALA A 203 -18.79 -9.64 -33.08
N HIS A 204 -18.17 -10.68 -33.65
CA HIS A 204 -17.23 -11.54 -32.95
C HIS A 204 -16.01 -10.76 -32.44
N GLY A 205 -15.34 -9.95 -33.27
CA GLY A 205 -14.23 -9.11 -32.81
C GLY A 205 -14.68 -7.94 -31.94
N ALA A 206 -15.89 -7.40 -32.13
CA ALA A 206 -16.44 -6.37 -31.24
C ALA A 206 -16.61 -6.89 -29.82
N VAL A 207 -17.18 -8.10 -29.71
CA VAL A 207 -17.34 -8.80 -28.44
C VAL A 207 -15.98 -9.24 -27.94
N GLY A 208 -15.07 -9.75 -28.76
CA GLY A 208 -13.69 -10.08 -28.38
C GLY A 208 -12.95 -8.88 -27.77
N GLY A 209 -13.01 -7.71 -28.40
CA GLY A 209 -12.41 -6.49 -27.88
C GLY A 209 -13.14 -5.90 -26.67
N LEU A 210 -14.47 -6.02 -26.60
CA LEU A 210 -15.21 -5.64 -25.39
C LEU A 210 -14.84 -6.55 -24.25
N LEU A 211 -14.74 -7.84 -24.52
CA LEU A 211 -14.22 -8.90 -23.67
C LEU A 211 -12.69 -8.69 -23.64
N TRP A 212 -11.83 -9.59 -24.12
CA TRP A 212 -10.36 -9.51 -24.27
C TRP A 212 -9.67 -8.15 -24.52
N GLY A 213 -10.31 -7.03 -24.87
CA GLY A 213 -9.72 -5.69 -24.76
C GLY A 213 -10.21 -4.71 -23.66
N GLY A 214 -11.40 -4.83 -23.05
CA GLY A 214 -12.03 -3.73 -22.27
C GLY A 214 -12.62 -4.14 -20.95
N LEU A 215 -13.69 -4.88 -21.03
CA LEU A 215 -13.95 -5.99 -20.16
C LEU A 215 -12.82 -7.05 -20.35
N ALA A 216 -11.55 -6.64 -20.18
CA ALA A 216 -10.30 -7.40 -20.20
C ALA A 216 -9.12 -6.71 -19.56
N ARG A 217 -8.99 -5.42 -19.83
CA ARG A 217 -8.11 -4.39 -19.26
C ARG A 217 -8.23 -4.21 -17.72
N ILE A 218 -8.23 -5.29 -16.93
CA ILE A 218 -8.27 -5.53 -15.44
C ILE A 218 -7.96 -7.03 -15.18
N PHE A 219 -8.18 -7.98 -16.10
CA PHE A 219 -7.50 -9.29 -16.06
C PHE A 219 -6.28 -9.31 -16.97
N LEU A 220 -5.35 -10.21 -16.66
CA LEU A 220 -3.92 -10.06 -16.87
C LEU A 220 -3.38 -8.75 -16.28
N LEU A 221 -4.03 -7.59 -16.50
CA LEU A 221 -3.74 -6.23 -15.98
C LEU A 221 -3.14 -6.30 -14.60
N ASP A 222 -3.74 -7.19 -13.83
CA ASP A 222 -3.76 -7.06 -12.42
C ASP A 222 -2.63 -7.75 -11.67
N HIS A 223 -1.56 -8.08 -12.39
CA HIS A 223 -0.20 -8.21 -11.86
C HIS A 223 0.24 -6.95 -11.09
N VAL A 224 -0.13 -5.80 -11.68
CA VAL A 224 0.49 -4.48 -11.60
C VAL A 224 -0.17 -3.50 -10.55
N THR A 225 -0.54 -2.26 -10.90
CA THR A 225 -0.50 -1.08 -10.03
C THR A 225 -1.68 -0.77 -9.08
N TRP A 226 -2.85 -1.42 -9.13
CA TRP A 226 -3.82 -1.40 -8.01
C TRP A 226 -3.32 -2.29 -6.85
N ALA A 227 -2.10 -2.83 -6.97
CA ALA A 227 -1.20 -3.13 -5.88
C ALA A 227 0.01 -2.18 -5.90
N VAL A 228 0.49 -1.53 -4.84
CA VAL A 228 -0.09 -0.94 -3.60
C VAL A 228 -1.00 -1.66 -2.66
N ASN A 229 -0.80 -1.32 -1.38
CA ASN A 229 -1.90 -1.42 -0.42
C ASN A 229 -2.44 -2.86 -0.44
N SER A 230 -1.57 -3.86 -0.67
CA SER A 230 -1.81 -5.31 -0.60
C SER A 230 -0.72 -6.18 -1.22
N ILE A 231 -0.93 -7.50 -1.15
CA ILE A 231 -0.11 -8.61 -1.66
C ILE A 231 1.02 -9.00 -0.71
N GLY A 232 2.26 -8.59 -0.94
CA GLY A 232 3.42 -9.06 -0.16
C GLY A 232 3.42 -8.62 1.29
N HIS A 233 2.66 -7.60 1.70
CA HIS A 233 2.39 -7.39 3.12
C HIS A 233 1.59 -8.57 3.74
N THR A 234 1.18 -9.59 2.97
CA THR A 234 0.75 -10.89 3.48
C THR A 234 1.84 -11.96 3.70
N ILE A 235 2.99 -12.10 3.00
CA ILE A 235 4.06 -13.09 3.36
C ILE A 235 5.48 -12.46 3.23
N GLY A 236 6.56 -13.08 3.72
CA GLY A 236 7.98 -12.78 3.41
C GLY A 236 8.59 -11.43 3.86
N ALA A 237 9.77 -11.10 3.31
CA ALA A 237 10.72 -10.00 3.54
C ALA A 237 11.29 -9.71 4.96
N ARG A 238 12.59 -9.38 5.02
CA ARG A 238 13.20 -8.61 6.15
C ARG A 238 14.47 -7.80 5.79
N PRO A 239 14.42 -6.61 5.09
CA PRO A 239 15.72 -5.99 4.67
C PRO A 239 16.10 -4.42 4.58
N TYR A 240 15.49 -3.47 5.35
CA TYR A 240 15.89 -2.19 6.04
C TYR A 240 15.26 -1.89 7.52
N ARG A 241 15.86 -1.91 8.75
CA ARG A 241 15.22 -1.62 10.11
C ARG A 241 14.97 -0.12 10.43
N THR A 242 13.74 0.38 10.65
CA THR A 242 13.49 1.49 11.61
C THR A 242 12.16 1.37 12.39
N ARG A 243 11.07 2.01 11.97
CA ARG A 243 9.86 2.31 12.79
C ARG A 243 8.52 2.01 12.11
N ASP A 244 8.56 1.16 11.09
CA ASP A 244 7.58 1.12 9.99
C ASP A 244 7.39 -0.33 9.51
N THR A 245 8.45 -1.04 9.11
CA THR A 245 8.46 -2.50 8.83
C THR A 245 7.78 -2.97 7.52
N SER A 246 7.88 -2.28 6.38
CA SER A 246 7.39 -2.68 5.04
C SER A 246 7.71 -4.14 4.61
N ARG A 247 6.94 -4.72 3.68
CA ARG A 247 7.20 -6.03 3.03
C ARG A 247 7.32 -5.98 1.52
N ASN A 248 8.05 -6.95 0.99
CA ASN A 248 8.90 -6.81 -0.17
C ASN A 248 9.10 -8.23 -0.83
N VAL A 249 9.68 -8.39 -2.04
CA VAL A 249 9.64 -9.68 -2.82
C VAL A 249 10.88 -9.88 -3.76
N ALA A 250 11.39 -11.10 -4.03
CA ALA A 250 12.46 -11.71 -4.91
C ALA A 250 12.04 -12.46 -6.22
N PRO A 251 12.93 -12.81 -7.20
CA PRO A 251 14.34 -13.24 -7.05
C PRO A 251 15.46 -12.57 -7.93
N SER A 252 16.76 -12.81 -7.65
CA SER A 252 17.92 -12.42 -8.51
C SER A 252 19.25 -13.25 -8.38
N ARG A 253 20.40 -12.70 -7.90
CA ARG A 253 21.78 -13.30 -7.98
C ARG A 253 22.79 -12.91 -6.85
N ARG A 254 23.95 -13.59 -6.76
CA ARG A 254 25.13 -13.42 -5.85
C ARG A 254 26.30 -12.69 -6.53
N SER A 255 26.98 -11.72 -5.88
CA SER A 255 28.35 -11.30 -6.28
C SER A 255 29.39 -12.13 -5.52
N ARG A 256 30.36 -12.70 -6.26
CA ARG A 256 31.53 -13.40 -5.71
C ARG A 256 32.48 -12.40 -5.06
N SER A 257 33.09 -12.81 -3.96
CA SER A 257 34.10 -12.09 -3.19
C SER A 257 35.34 -11.75 -4.03
N ALA A 258 35.78 -10.50 -4.02
CA ALA A 258 37.14 -10.15 -4.39
C ALA A 258 38.01 -10.21 -3.13
N ALA A 259 39.07 -11.02 -3.15
CA ALA A 259 40.01 -11.14 -2.04
C ALA A 259 40.78 -9.80 -1.81
N PRO A 260 41.10 -9.45 -0.56
CA PRO A 260 41.72 -8.18 -0.22
C PRO A 260 43.25 -8.25 -0.36
N GLY A 261 43.83 -7.41 -1.21
CA GLY A 261 45.28 -7.28 -1.29
C GLY A 261 45.75 -6.55 -2.54
N THR A 262 45.55 -5.23 -2.59
CA THR A 262 46.41 -4.24 -3.28
C THR A 262 45.79 -2.87 -3.07
N THR A 263 46.45 -2.04 -2.27
CA THR A 263 46.18 -0.60 -2.20
C THR A 263 46.61 0.04 -3.53
N THR A 264 45.65 0.26 -4.42
CA THR A 264 45.85 1.10 -5.60
C THR A 264 45.14 2.42 -5.39
N THR A 265 45.89 3.42 -4.94
CA THR A 265 45.47 4.83 -4.93
C THR A 265 45.17 5.23 -6.38
N THR A 266 43.91 5.23 -6.77
CA THR A 266 43.50 5.72 -8.09
C THR A 266 43.06 7.18 -7.92
N PRO A 267 43.67 8.15 -8.63
CA PRO A 267 43.28 9.55 -8.50
C PRO A 267 41.86 9.75 -9.01
N ALA A 268 41.13 10.70 -8.42
CA ALA A 268 39.82 11.11 -8.91
C ALA A 268 39.90 11.54 -10.40
N PRO A 269 38.90 11.18 -11.25
CA PRO A 269 38.85 11.69 -12.61
C PRO A 269 38.66 13.21 -12.60
N ARG A 270 39.66 13.93 -13.14
CA ARG A 270 39.55 15.36 -13.45
C ARG A 270 38.56 15.53 -14.59
N TRP A 271 37.48 16.27 -14.35
CA TRP A 271 36.67 16.86 -15.41
C TRP A 271 37.35 18.14 -15.92
N PRO A 272 37.29 18.44 -17.23
CA PRO A 272 37.97 19.60 -17.79
C PRO A 272 37.35 20.90 -17.28
N THR A 273 38.20 21.78 -16.75
CA THR A 273 37.87 23.19 -16.51
C THR A 273 37.85 23.93 -17.85
N THR A 274 36.67 24.28 -18.35
CA THR A 274 36.54 25.44 -19.23
C THR A 274 36.57 26.68 -18.36
N GLY A 275 37.66 27.43 -18.46
CA GLY A 275 37.82 28.72 -17.81
C GLY A 275 36.87 29.75 -18.40
N THR A 276 36.21 30.50 -17.53
CA THR A 276 36.00 31.92 -17.75
C THR A 276 36.47 32.64 -16.50
N THR A 277 37.38 33.58 -16.72
CA THR A 277 38.18 34.32 -15.74
C THR A 277 37.35 35.31 -14.93
N SER A 278 37.62 35.35 -13.61
CA SER A 278 37.82 36.54 -12.76
C SER A 278 36.71 37.62 -12.74
N SER A 279 36.14 37.96 -11.59
CA SER A 279 36.88 38.70 -10.54
C SER A 279 36.24 38.65 -9.15
N ARG A 280 37.10 38.84 -8.14
CA ARG A 280 36.89 38.80 -6.68
C ARG A 280 35.96 39.90 -6.16
N SER A 281 35.22 39.60 -5.09
CA SER A 281 35.33 40.30 -3.79
C SER A 281 34.59 39.55 -2.67
N THR A 282 35.14 39.62 -1.45
CA THR A 282 34.65 39.09 -0.16
C THR A 282 34.63 40.24 0.87
N PRO A 283 33.94 40.18 2.04
CA PRO A 283 32.80 39.38 2.48
C PRO A 283 31.55 40.30 2.66
N PRO A 284 31.09 40.87 3.82
CA PRO A 284 31.26 40.58 5.26
C PRO A 284 30.05 39.87 5.92
N GLU A 285 30.29 39.14 7.03
CA GLU A 285 29.30 38.75 8.07
C GLU A 285 28.90 39.99 8.94
N PRO A 286 27.89 40.02 9.85
CA PRO A 286 27.20 38.90 10.52
C PRO A 286 25.67 39.05 10.88
N SER A 287 25.14 38.00 11.53
CA SER A 287 24.27 38.03 12.73
C SER A 287 22.73 37.84 12.64
N SER A 288 22.32 36.76 13.33
CA SER A 288 21.15 36.52 14.20
C SER A 288 19.82 37.27 14.01
N GLY A 289 18.75 36.47 13.89
CA GLY A 289 17.39 36.82 14.36
C GLY A 289 16.45 37.24 13.24
N PRO A 290 15.95 36.28 12.44
CA PRO A 290 15.19 36.55 11.22
C PRO A 290 13.71 36.90 11.46
N TRP A 291 13.09 37.39 10.39
CA TRP A 291 11.75 37.97 10.27
C TRP A 291 10.98 37.24 9.16
N THR A 292 9.65 37.18 9.23
CA THR A 292 8.78 36.89 8.07
C THR A 292 8.59 38.17 7.25
N PRO A 293 9.00 38.21 5.95
CA PRO A 293 8.92 39.38 5.08
C PRO A 293 7.82 39.25 4.00
N SER A 294 7.78 40.22 3.07
CA SER A 294 6.85 40.34 1.95
C SER A 294 7.53 40.89 0.69
N ASP A 295 7.10 40.36 -0.46
CA ASP A 295 6.88 40.92 -1.80
C ASP A 295 7.81 42.00 -2.40
N SER A 296 8.27 41.69 -3.62
CA SER A 296 8.94 42.59 -4.56
C SER A 296 8.03 42.90 -5.75
N SER A 297 7.87 44.18 -6.07
CA SER A 297 7.43 44.67 -7.38
C SER A 297 8.51 45.56 -7.99
N THR A 298 8.79 45.41 -9.28
CA THR A 298 9.61 46.35 -10.05
C THR A 298 8.88 46.73 -11.34
N THR A 299 8.85 48.03 -11.60
CA THR A 299 8.15 48.71 -12.69
C THR A 299 9.08 49.05 -13.85
N PRO A 300 8.55 49.15 -15.10
CA PRO A 300 9.00 50.08 -16.14
C PRO A 300 8.30 51.46 -16.01
N ALA A 301 8.37 52.33 -17.01
CA ALA A 301 7.67 53.62 -17.05
C ALA A 301 7.18 54.02 -18.46
N THR A 302 6.16 54.88 -18.52
CA THR A 302 5.50 55.39 -19.75
C THR A 302 5.07 56.85 -19.52
N PRO A 303 5.14 57.77 -20.51
CA PRO A 303 4.81 59.19 -20.29
C PRO A 303 3.35 59.56 -20.65
N THR A 304 3.06 60.85 -20.50
CA THR A 304 1.96 61.47 -19.72
C THR A 304 0.94 62.27 -20.58
N ALA A 305 -0.09 62.80 -19.88
CA ALA A 305 -1.05 63.91 -20.19
C ALA A 305 -2.47 63.43 -20.62
N CYS A 306 -3.62 63.96 -20.17
CA CYS A 306 -4.02 65.24 -19.55
C CYS A 306 -5.37 65.08 -18.76
N ALA A 307 -5.73 66.05 -17.90
CA ALA A 307 -6.91 66.11 -17.00
C ALA A 307 -8.08 66.96 -17.59
N PRO A 308 -9.14 67.47 -16.87
CA PRO A 308 -10.00 66.95 -15.76
C PRO A 308 -11.55 67.23 -15.88
N THR A 309 -12.37 66.51 -15.07
CA THR A 309 -13.69 66.83 -14.38
C THR A 309 -14.99 67.22 -15.16
N PRO A 310 -16.24 66.94 -14.64
CA PRO A 310 -16.66 66.80 -13.21
C PRO A 310 -17.36 65.50 -12.63
N PRO A 311 -18.71 65.31 -12.51
CA PRO A 311 -19.38 64.68 -11.33
C PRO A 311 -20.22 63.39 -11.68
N PRO A 312 -21.27 62.87 -10.95
CA PRO A 312 -21.96 63.26 -9.69
C PRO A 312 -22.39 62.12 -8.69
N GLU A 313 -23.26 62.44 -7.72
CA GLU A 313 -23.90 61.62 -6.64
C GLU A 313 -25.46 61.48 -6.86
N PRO A 314 -26.38 61.10 -5.90
CA PRO A 314 -26.30 60.72 -4.46
C PRO A 314 -26.96 59.36 -4.03
N GLU A 315 -26.67 58.91 -2.78
CA GLU A 315 -27.11 57.67 -2.05
C GLU A 315 -27.29 58.00 -0.52
N PRO A 316 -27.56 57.12 0.50
CA PRO A 316 -27.65 55.63 0.55
C PRO A 316 -28.85 55.03 1.37
N HIS A 317 -28.78 53.75 1.80
CA HIS A 317 -29.85 53.06 2.58
C HIS A 317 -29.40 52.19 3.81
N THR A 318 -30.34 51.48 4.48
CA THR A 318 -30.29 51.03 5.90
C THR A 318 -30.74 49.57 6.22
N GLN A 319 -30.25 49.05 7.37
CA GLN A 319 -30.36 47.69 7.99
C GLN A 319 -31.72 47.33 8.67
N PRO A 320 -31.89 46.17 9.37
CA PRO A 320 -31.47 46.03 10.80
C PRO A 320 -31.01 44.63 11.31
N THR A 321 -30.35 44.66 12.48
CA THR A 321 -29.75 43.63 13.36
C THR A 321 -30.73 42.76 14.19
N ARG A 322 -30.21 41.65 14.75
CA ARG A 322 -30.85 40.73 15.74
C ARG A 322 -29.79 40.22 16.75
N THR A 323 -30.19 39.55 17.85
CA THR A 323 -29.40 39.45 19.11
C THR A 323 -29.28 38.05 19.76
N HIS A 324 -28.43 37.95 20.81
CA HIS A 324 -28.19 36.77 21.68
C HIS A 324 -29.10 36.69 22.93
N PRO A 325 -29.29 35.48 23.52
CA PRO A 325 -29.68 35.23 24.92
C PRO A 325 -28.48 34.81 25.82
N HIS A 326 -28.63 34.81 27.17
CA HIS A 326 -27.53 34.41 28.10
C HIS A 326 -27.96 33.99 29.54
N ARG A 327 -26.99 33.50 30.35
CA ARG A 327 -26.99 33.09 31.79
C ARG A 327 -27.64 31.72 32.11
N THR A 328 -27.18 30.88 33.07
CA THR A 328 -26.64 31.07 34.45
C THR A 328 -25.69 29.90 34.91
N PRO A 329 -24.88 30.01 36.00
CA PRO A 329 -23.93 28.96 36.47
C PRO A 329 -24.03 28.48 37.96
N ARG A 330 -23.49 27.28 38.29
CA ARG A 330 -23.24 26.63 39.63
C ARG A 330 -22.53 25.26 39.43
N PRO A 331 -22.08 24.45 40.45
CA PRO A 331 -21.68 24.67 41.86
C PRO A 331 -20.26 24.06 42.21
N PRO A 332 -19.80 23.98 43.50
CA PRO A 332 -18.49 23.38 43.87
C PRO A 332 -18.49 22.29 45.00
N ARG A 333 -17.28 21.74 45.26
CA ARG A 333 -16.78 20.92 46.42
C ARG A 333 -17.01 19.39 46.34
N THR A 334 -16.13 18.46 46.77
CA THR A 334 -15.02 18.45 47.76
C THR A 334 -14.23 17.11 47.65
N GLY A 335 -12.95 17.08 48.07
CA GLY A 335 -12.34 15.86 48.66
C GLY A 335 -10.98 15.39 48.10
N GLN A 336 -9.89 15.97 48.62
CA GLN A 336 -8.57 15.31 48.77
C GLN A 336 -8.67 14.29 49.96
N PRO A 337 -7.72 13.36 50.20
CA PRO A 337 -6.33 13.71 50.53
C PRO A 337 -5.24 12.82 49.92
N ASP A 338 -4.04 13.37 50.08
CA ASP A 338 -2.71 12.90 49.69
C ASP A 338 -2.28 11.57 50.32
N HIS A 339 -1.36 10.87 49.64
CA HIS A 339 -0.22 10.24 50.32
C HIS A 339 1.04 10.31 49.44
N ALA A 340 1.96 11.15 49.89
CA ALA A 340 3.37 11.17 49.53
C ALA A 340 4.12 10.08 50.30
N HIS A 341 5.04 9.36 49.67
CA HIS A 341 6.25 8.77 50.27
C HIS A 341 7.24 8.47 49.12
N ALA A 342 8.30 9.27 48.95
CA ALA A 342 9.60 9.18 49.63
C ALA A 342 10.64 8.45 48.75
N ARG A 343 11.52 9.26 48.12
CA ARG A 343 12.87 8.85 47.71
C ARG A 343 13.70 8.51 48.95
N PRO A 344 14.69 7.61 48.84
CA PRO A 344 15.93 7.76 49.57
C PRO A 344 17.07 8.19 48.63
N ALA A 345 17.85 9.13 49.13
CA ALA A 345 19.07 9.64 48.53
C ALA A 345 20.30 8.86 49.02
N ARG A 346 21.30 8.78 48.13
CA ARG A 346 22.76 8.84 48.37
C ARG A 346 23.38 7.94 49.45
N THR A 347 24.40 7.19 49.01
CA THR A 347 25.75 7.28 49.60
C THR A 347 26.82 7.09 48.52
N ARG A 348 27.83 7.96 48.59
CA ARG A 348 29.02 8.01 47.73
C ARG A 348 30.20 8.08 48.70
N THR A 349 31.09 7.11 48.65
CA THR A 349 32.41 7.12 49.30
C THR A 349 33.38 6.32 48.40
N GLY A 350 34.51 6.95 48.02
CA GLY A 350 35.59 6.36 47.21
C GLY A 350 36.55 5.46 48.04
N PRO A 351 37.82 5.20 47.63
CA PRO A 351 38.66 5.97 46.70
C PRO A 351 39.48 5.14 45.66
N HIS A 352 40.15 5.90 44.79
CA HIS A 352 41.26 5.61 43.85
C HIS A 352 41.91 4.21 43.79
N GLY A 353 42.03 3.68 42.57
CA GLY A 353 42.97 2.61 42.18
C GLY A 353 43.13 2.57 40.65
N ALA A 354 44.36 2.47 40.18
CA ALA A 354 44.86 2.75 38.84
C ALA A 354 44.28 1.89 37.69
N ARG A 355 44.29 2.48 36.47
CA ARG A 355 44.16 1.76 35.19
C ARG A 355 45.39 0.88 34.96
N PRO A 356 45.19 -0.28 34.31
CA PRO A 356 46.10 -0.69 33.23
C PRO A 356 45.32 -0.87 31.92
N GLU A 357 45.86 -0.30 30.85
CA GLU A 357 45.55 -0.72 29.48
C GLU A 357 46.03 -2.16 29.27
N ALA A 358 45.15 -3.02 28.78
CA ALA A 358 45.54 -4.33 28.27
C ALA A 358 44.59 -4.75 27.13
N HIS A 359 45.15 -4.73 25.92
CA HIS A 359 44.88 -5.57 24.76
C HIS A 359 43.44 -5.79 24.25
N LEU A 360 43.20 -5.26 23.04
CA LEU A 360 42.20 -5.74 22.11
C LEU A 360 42.44 -7.22 21.77
N ALA A 361 41.42 -8.06 22.03
CA ALA A 361 41.11 -9.23 21.22
C ALA A 361 39.57 -9.42 21.19
N PRO A 362 38.97 -9.70 20.03
CA PRO A 362 37.52 -9.73 19.87
C PRO A 362 36.98 -11.06 20.37
N ARG A 363 36.09 -11.05 21.37
CA ARG A 363 35.28 -12.23 21.71
C ARG A 363 33.81 -11.88 21.72
N GLY A 364 33.10 -12.60 20.84
CA GLY A 364 31.70 -12.47 20.58
C GLY A 364 30.87 -12.56 21.86
N ARG A 365 29.98 -11.58 22.02
CA ARG A 365 28.70 -11.86 22.64
C ARG A 365 27.78 -12.36 21.52
N GLU A 366 27.82 -13.66 21.30
CA GLU A 366 26.73 -14.38 20.67
C GLU A 366 25.41 -13.93 21.29
N LEU A 367 24.49 -13.54 20.41
CA LEU A 367 23.12 -13.20 20.70
C LEU A 367 22.37 -14.42 21.27
N THR A 368 22.53 -14.68 22.55
CA THR A 368 21.55 -15.44 23.35
C THR A 368 20.30 -14.60 23.62
N MET A 369 19.72 -14.04 22.56
CA MET A 369 18.35 -13.49 22.55
C MET A 369 17.38 -14.37 21.75
N SER A 370 17.77 -15.61 21.43
CA SER A 370 17.12 -16.40 20.38
C SER A 370 15.94 -17.27 20.86
N ALA A 371 16.05 -18.05 21.94
CA ALA A 371 15.00 -19.01 22.31
C ALA A 371 13.86 -18.42 23.18
N THR A 372 14.20 -17.63 24.21
CA THR A 372 13.23 -17.09 25.20
C THR A 372 12.32 -16.01 24.60
N ALA A 373 12.81 -15.26 23.61
CA ALA A 373 12.02 -14.25 22.90
C ALA A 373 11.02 -14.89 21.91
N ALA A 374 11.41 -15.96 21.22
CA ALA A 374 10.52 -16.74 20.36
C ALA A 374 9.46 -17.48 21.20
N ALA A 375 9.85 -18.12 22.30
CA ALA A 375 8.95 -18.83 23.21
C ALA A 375 7.85 -17.92 23.80
N ASN A 376 8.14 -16.65 24.05
CA ASN A 376 7.17 -15.67 24.55
C ASN A 376 6.28 -15.03 23.46
N ALA A 377 6.66 -15.15 22.18
CA ALA A 377 6.03 -14.49 21.04
C ALA A 377 5.17 -15.45 20.18
N VAL A 378 5.40 -16.75 20.31
CA VAL A 378 4.70 -17.83 19.60
C VAL A 378 3.81 -18.59 20.56
N VAL A 379 2.57 -18.86 20.16
CA VAL A 379 1.61 -19.62 20.96
C VAL A 379 1.19 -20.85 20.18
N ARG A 380 1.20 -22.02 20.83
CA ARG A 380 0.62 -23.23 20.25
C ARG A 380 -0.89 -23.22 20.46
N LEU A 381 -1.66 -23.37 19.40
CA LEU A 381 -3.13 -23.37 19.49
C LEU A 381 -3.64 -24.67 20.13
N ASP A 382 -4.70 -24.56 20.92
CA ASP A 382 -5.48 -25.70 21.40
C ASP A 382 -6.13 -26.48 20.23
N PRO A 383 -6.55 -27.73 20.43
CA PRO A 383 -7.09 -28.58 19.36
C PRO A 383 -8.29 -27.97 18.60
N VAL A 384 -9.16 -27.20 19.27
CA VAL A 384 -10.34 -26.60 18.65
C VAL A 384 -9.93 -25.43 17.77
N SER A 385 -9.12 -24.51 18.31
CA SER A 385 -8.57 -23.38 17.54
C SER A 385 -7.70 -23.86 16.37
N LEU A 386 -6.96 -24.96 16.54
CA LEU A 386 -6.18 -25.63 15.49
C LEU A 386 -7.06 -26.20 14.39
N ARG A 387 -8.19 -26.83 14.74
CA ARG A 387 -9.15 -27.35 13.75
C ARG A 387 -9.76 -26.21 12.93
N ILE A 388 -10.17 -25.11 13.57
CA ILE A 388 -10.72 -23.92 12.89
C ILE A 388 -9.65 -23.26 12.00
N LYS A 389 -8.39 -23.22 12.47
CA LYS A 389 -7.18 -22.83 11.71
C LYS A 389 -7.08 -23.61 10.41
N ARG A 390 -7.02 -24.94 10.51
CA ARG A 390 -6.77 -25.84 9.39
C ARG A 390 -7.93 -25.84 8.43
N PHE A 391 -9.15 -25.89 8.94
CA PHE A 391 -10.36 -25.78 8.12
C PHE A 391 -10.35 -24.48 7.31
N SER A 392 -10.12 -23.34 7.96
CA SER A 392 -10.07 -22.05 7.25
C SER A 392 -8.94 -21.99 6.25
N ALA A 393 -7.75 -22.53 6.57
CA ALA A 393 -6.59 -22.61 5.69
C ALA A 393 -6.91 -23.42 4.43
N LEU A 394 -7.38 -24.65 4.64
CA LEU A 394 -7.73 -25.58 3.58
C LEU A 394 -8.83 -24.98 2.71
N THR A 395 -9.90 -24.43 3.28
CA THR A 395 -10.94 -23.73 2.51
C THR A 395 -10.36 -22.61 1.64
N THR A 396 -9.43 -21.80 2.16
CA THR A 396 -8.80 -20.72 1.37
C THR A 396 -7.78 -21.19 0.34
N MET A 397 -7.34 -22.44 0.41
CA MET A 397 -6.43 -23.03 -0.57
C MET A 397 -7.20 -23.81 -1.64
N THR A 398 -8.11 -24.70 -1.22
CA THR A 398 -8.77 -25.67 -2.09
C THR A 398 -9.93 -25.06 -2.86
N LEU A 399 -10.77 -24.23 -2.23
CA LEU A 399 -11.92 -23.64 -2.92
C LEU A 399 -11.47 -22.68 -4.06
N PRO A 400 -10.47 -21.80 -3.85
CA PRO A 400 -9.86 -21.04 -4.93
C PRO A 400 -9.22 -21.91 -6.03
N LEU A 401 -8.50 -22.98 -5.66
CA LEU A 401 -7.89 -23.91 -6.62
C LEU A 401 -8.95 -24.60 -7.50
N ILE A 402 -10.06 -25.06 -6.92
CA ILE A 402 -11.20 -25.61 -7.67
C ILE A 402 -11.77 -24.55 -8.61
N GLY A 403 -11.90 -23.31 -8.14
CA GLY A 403 -12.27 -22.17 -8.98
C GLY A 403 -11.30 -21.95 -10.14
N THR A 404 -9.99 -22.03 -9.93
CA THR A 404 -8.99 -21.92 -11.02
C THR A 404 -9.08 -23.07 -12.01
N ALA A 405 -9.31 -24.29 -11.56
CA ALA A 405 -9.52 -25.44 -12.46
C ALA A 405 -10.79 -25.27 -13.30
N ALA A 406 -11.89 -24.80 -12.68
CA ALA A 406 -13.12 -24.46 -13.39
C ALA A 406 -12.88 -23.34 -14.41
N ALA A 407 -12.16 -22.28 -14.02
CA ALA A 407 -11.75 -21.20 -14.91
C ALA A 407 -10.94 -21.71 -16.12
N ALA A 408 -9.94 -22.56 -15.90
CA ALA A 408 -9.12 -23.14 -16.96
C ALA A 408 -9.94 -24.03 -17.91
N TYR A 409 -10.85 -24.85 -17.37
CA TYR A 409 -11.75 -25.65 -18.18
C TYR A 409 -12.68 -24.78 -19.04
N LEU A 410 -13.24 -23.72 -18.45
CA LEU A 410 -14.08 -22.77 -19.16
C LEU A 410 -13.29 -22.10 -20.29
N LEU A 411 -12.08 -21.59 -20.01
CA LEU A 411 -11.18 -21.03 -21.03
C LEU A 411 -10.92 -21.99 -22.20
N TRP A 412 -10.67 -23.26 -21.88
CA TRP A 412 -10.41 -24.30 -22.86
C TRP A 412 -11.66 -24.75 -23.64
N SER A 413 -12.87 -24.40 -23.20
CA SER A 413 -14.12 -24.94 -23.76
C SER A 413 -15.14 -23.95 -24.34
N GLY A 414 -15.70 -23.03 -23.54
CA GLY A 414 -17.14 -23.11 -23.20
C GLY A 414 -18.12 -21.91 -23.38
N HIS A 415 -19.29 -22.06 -22.74
CA HIS A 415 -20.70 -21.63 -22.99
C HIS A 415 -21.13 -20.18 -23.39
N TYR A 416 -20.33 -19.44 -24.16
CA TYR A 416 -20.50 -18.06 -24.68
C TYR A 416 -21.83 -17.27 -24.54
N THR A 417 -21.69 -16.08 -23.92
CA THR A 417 -22.04 -14.80 -24.56
C THR A 417 -21.39 -13.61 -23.81
N ALA A 418 -20.98 -12.57 -24.53
CA ALA A 418 -20.37 -11.31 -24.08
C ALA A 418 -18.95 -11.34 -23.42
N THR A 419 -18.81 -11.38 -22.09
CA THR A 419 -17.83 -10.49 -21.40
C THR A 419 -16.45 -10.96 -20.90
N ASP A 420 -16.27 -12.08 -20.17
CA ASP A 420 -15.49 -11.91 -18.92
C ASP A 420 -13.95 -11.91 -18.86
N LEU A 421 -13.22 -11.60 -19.94
CA LEU A 421 -11.77 -11.49 -19.73
C LEU A 421 -11.34 -10.30 -18.86
N TRP A 422 -12.16 -9.33 -18.44
CA TRP A 422 -11.79 -8.31 -17.41
C TRP A 422 -11.58 -8.99 -16.07
N LEU A 423 -12.00 -10.25 -15.97
CA LEU A 423 -12.45 -10.84 -14.78
C LEU A 423 -11.71 -12.19 -14.44
N PHE A 424 -10.74 -12.69 -15.26
CA PHE A 424 -9.45 -13.50 -14.85
C PHE A 424 -6.89 -12.27 -13.77
N ALA A 425 -6.17 -12.52 -12.63
CA ALA A 425 -5.77 -11.45 -11.72
C ALA A 425 -6.99 -10.65 -11.31
N ALA A 426 -7.28 -9.47 -11.84
CA ALA A 426 -8.28 -8.48 -11.38
C ALA A 426 -8.28 -8.07 -9.89
N MET A 427 -7.56 -8.83 -9.07
CA MET A 427 -7.24 -8.65 -7.67
C MET A 427 -5.95 -9.42 -7.34
N TYR A 428 -4.83 -8.98 -7.93
CA TYR A 428 -3.66 -8.61 -7.13
C TYR A 428 -3.48 -7.06 -7.03
N PHE A 429 -3.18 -6.32 -8.12
CA PHE A 429 -3.97 -5.12 -8.53
C PHE A 429 -5.38 -5.73 -8.48
N VAL A 430 -6.35 -5.39 -7.66
CA VAL A 430 -6.83 -4.02 -7.24
C VAL A 430 -7.14 -4.25 -5.73
N HIS A 431 -6.33 -5.11 -5.08
CA HIS A 431 -6.30 -5.25 -3.63
C HIS A 431 -5.92 -3.93 -2.90
N MET A 432 -5.66 -2.84 -3.66
CA MET A 432 -5.68 -1.43 -3.29
C MET A 432 -6.68 -1.03 -2.20
N PHE A 433 -6.38 0.12 -1.59
CA PHE A 433 -6.98 0.58 -0.34
C PHE A 433 -6.87 -0.45 0.79
N GLY A 434 -6.01 -1.46 0.67
CA GLY A 434 -5.88 -2.58 1.58
C GLY A 434 -4.48 -2.74 2.17
N ILE A 435 -4.11 -4.01 2.44
CA ILE A 435 -2.88 -4.56 3.08
C ILE A 435 -1.56 -3.83 2.75
N THR A 436 -1.33 -2.63 3.29
CA THR A 436 0.04 -2.10 3.44
C THR A 436 0.21 -1.00 4.50
N VAL A 437 -0.57 0.09 4.45
CA VAL A 437 -0.28 1.36 5.15
C VAL A 437 -0.31 1.21 6.68
N GLY A 438 -1.52 0.99 7.20
CA GLY A 438 -1.80 0.53 8.55
C GLY A 438 -1.41 -0.93 8.92
N PHE A 439 -0.82 -1.72 8.01
CA PHE A 439 -0.20 -3.01 8.34
C PHE A 439 1.15 -2.64 8.98
N HIS A 440 1.95 -1.86 8.22
CA HIS A 440 3.30 -1.44 8.61
C HIS A 440 3.71 -0.04 8.10
N ARG A 441 3.73 0.21 6.77
CA ARG A 441 4.66 1.15 6.10
C ARG A 441 4.84 2.55 6.70
N TYR A 442 3.86 3.09 7.42
CA TYR A 442 4.00 4.39 8.11
C TYR A 442 3.78 4.34 9.64
N LEU A 443 3.40 3.20 10.25
CA LEU A 443 2.89 3.18 11.63
C LEU A 443 3.42 2.14 12.63
N ALA A 444 4.26 1.16 12.29
CA ALA A 444 4.54 0.06 13.25
C ALA A 444 5.08 0.55 14.61
N HIS A 445 5.87 1.63 14.63
CA HIS A 445 6.30 2.35 15.82
C HIS A 445 5.88 3.84 15.79
N LYS A 446 4.67 4.10 15.24
CA LYS A 446 3.86 5.33 15.21
C LYS A 446 4.54 6.60 14.64
N ALA A 447 3.76 7.64 14.37
CA ALA A 447 4.08 8.70 13.40
C ALA A 447 4.04 10.15 13.96
N PHE A 448 3.53 11.11 13.18
CA PHE A 448 3.92 12.53 13.23
C PHE A 448 2.69 13.47 13.30
N LYS A 449 2.82 14.73 12.83
CA LYS A 449 1.69 15.68 12.65
C LYS A 449 0.98 15.44 11.30
N THR A 450 -0.29 15.83 11.22
CA THR A 450 -1.19 15.78 10.04
C THR A 450 -2.42 16.66 10.38
N SER A 451 -3.29 17.00 9.42
CA SER A 451 -4.51 17.79 9.65
C SER A 451 -5.65 17.00 10.37
N PRO A 452 -6.82 17.58 10.75
CA PRO A 452 -7.67 16.99 11.80
C PRO A 452 -8.92 16.18 11.36
N ALA A 453 -9.22 16.01 10.07
CA ALA A 453 -10.56 15.59 9.62
C ALA A 453 -10.73 14.10 9.21
N PHE A 454 -9.82 13.19 9.62
CA PHE A 454 -9.66 11.89 8.93
C PHE A 454 -9.44 10.65 9.81
N GLU A 455 -9.67 10.77 11.11
CA GLU A 455 -10.94 10.36 11.72
C GLU A 455 -11.75 9.32 10.90
N ALA A 456 -12.10 9.66 9.67
CA ALA A 456 -13.05 8.97 8.83
C ALA A 456 -12.51 8.23 7.58
N LEU A 457 -11.20 7.91 7.37
CA LEU A 457 -10.83 6.89 6.33
C LEU A 457 -9.44 6.12 6.34
N MET A 458 -9.07 5.27 7.35
CA MET A 458 -7.89 4.32 7.33
C MET A 458 -7.79 2.87 8.03
N MET A 459 -8.84 2.07 8.39
CA MET A 459 -8.81 0.55 8.59
C MET A 459 -9.83 -0.48 7.87
N ILE A 460 -10.68 -0.18 6.83
CA ILE A 460 -11.73 -1.04 6.12
C ILE A 460 -11.39 -2.35 5.37
N THR A 461 -10.88 -2.13 4.16
CA THR A 461 -11.04 -2.78 2.86
C THR A 461 -10.88 -4.30 2.82
N GLY A 462 -11.69 -5.08 2.12
CA GLY A 462 -12.80 -4.67 1.25
C GLY A 462 -13.30 -5.81 0.34
N SER A 463 -14.25 -6.58 0.80
CA SER A 463 -13.74 -7.74 1.51
C SER A 463 -13.34 -9.00 0.72
N MET A 464 -12.34 -8.97 -0.19
CA MET A 464 -12.10 -10.10 -1.13
C MET A 464 -10.85 -11.03 -1.06
N GLY A 465 -9.68 -10.72 -0.50
CA GLY A 465 -8.43 -11.49 -0.78
C GLY A 465 -8.12 -12.76 0.04
N ALA A 466 -8.92 -13.04 1.07
CA ALA A 466 -8.93 -14.27 1.86
C ALA A 466 -7.71 -14.65 2.77
N GLN A 467 -6.94 -13.70 3.33
CA GLN A 467 -5.83 -13.87 4.35
C GLN A 467 -5.54 -12.69 5.39
N GLY A 468 -6.33 -12.36 6.44
CA GLY A 468 -6.08 -11.14 7.30
C GLY A 468 -7.04 -9.89 7.30
N PRO A 469 -8.01 -9.83 8.24
CA PRO A 469 -8.93 -8.71 8.65
C PRO A 469 -8.33 -7.51 9.45
N LEU A 470 -8.41 -7.40 10.82
CA LEU A 470 -7.39 -6.73 11.70
C LEU A 470 -7.14 -7.18 13.18
N MET A 471 -6.43 -8.32 13.41
CA MET A 471 -5.66 -8.71 14.63
C MET A 471 -4.61 -9.88 14.48
N PHE A 472 -4.71 -10.92 13.61
CA PHE A 472 -3.70 -12.01 13.34
C PHE A 472 -2.75 -11.99 12.06
N TRP A 473 -3.11 -11.72 10.80
CA TRP A 473 -2.06 -11.65 9.73
C TRP A 473 -0.97 -10.59 9.99
N VAL A 474 -1.25 -9.30 10.18
CA VAL A 474 -0.25 -8.31 10.68
C VAL A 474 0.71 -8.86 11.72
N ILE A 475 0.22 -9.60 12.71
CA ILE A 475 1.13 -10.09 13.75
C ILE A 475 1.99 -11.27 13.29
N THR A 476 1.60 -11.92 12.20
CA THR A 476 2.41 -12.89 11.48
C THR A 476 3.39 -12.20 10.53
N HIS A 477 3.03 -11.07 9.92
CA HIS A 477 3.99 -10.16 9.24
C HIS A 477 5.10 -9.82 10.22
N ARG A 478 4.70 -9.20 11.32
CA ARG A 478 5.65 -8.63 12.27
C ARG A 478 6.47 -9.74 12.92
N ARG A 479 5.92 -10.95 13.07
CA ARG A 479 6.67 -12.14 13.50
C ARG A 479 7.72 -12.55 12.46
N HIS A 480 7.35 -12.68 11.20
CA HIS A 480 8.31 -12.95 10.13
C HIS A 480 9.39 -11.87 10.09
N HIS A 481 9.02 -10.58 10.13
CA HIS A 481 10.02 -9.52 10.19
C HIS A 481 10.91 -9.58 11.43
N ARG A 482 10.43 -10.11 12.55
CA ARG A 482 11.27 -10.21 13.74
C ARG A 482 12.26 -11.37 13.65
N PHE A 483 11.87 -12.46 13.03
CA PHE A 483 12.58 -13.74 13.06
C PHE A 483 12.91 -14.27 11.65
N SER A 484 12.96 -13.42 10.63
CA SER A 484 13.08 -13.86 9.23
C SER A 484 14.27 -14.78 9.02
N ASP A 485 13.99 -15.92 8.39
CA ASP A 485 14.96 -16.98 8.14
C ASP A 485 15.65 -17.55 9.39
N GLN A 486 15.03 -17.35 10.56
CA GLN A 486 15.48 -17.85 11.86
C GLN A 486 14.35 -18.62 12.55
N GLU A 487 14.71 -19.34 13.61
CA GLU A 487 13.74 -20.05 14.45
C GLU A 487 12.65 -19.08 14.94
N GLY A 488 11.38 -19.50 14.83
CA GLY A 488 10.25 -18.61 15.06
C GLY A 488 9.80 -17.82 13.84
N ASP A 489 10.39 -17.93 12.64
CA ASP A 489 9.74 -17.49 11.40
C ASP A 489 8.53 -18.41 11.08
N PRO A 490 7.31 -17.89 10.89
CA PRO A 490 6.17 -18.72 10.51
C PRO A 490 6.34 -19.44 9.17
N HIS A 491 7.15 -18.96 8.23
CA HIS A 491 7.19 -19.47 6.85
C HIS A 491 8.55 -19.29 6.16
N SER A 492 9.66 -19.54 6.84
CA SER A 492 10.99 -19.49 6.19
C SER A 492 11.24 -20.74 5.33
N PRO A 493 11.75 -20.59 4.09
CA PRO A 493 12.22 -21.72 3.29
C PRO A 493 13.60 -22.24 3.72
N ASN A 494 14.31 -21.54 4.59
CA ASN A 494 15.71 -21.79 4.93
C ASN A 494 15.92 -22.61 6.21
N LEU A 495 14.85 -23.00 6.92
CA LEU A 495 14.93 -23.76 8.18
C LEU A 495 14.99 -25.29 8.02
N HIS A 496 14.89 -25.81 6.81
CA HIS A 496 14.76 -27.26 6.57
C HIS A 496 16.08 -27.94 6.15
N GLY A 497 17.18 -27.19 6.08
CA GLY A 497 18.51 -27.66 5.67
C GLY A 497 18.91 -27.27 4.25
N TRP A 498 20.18 -27.49 3.90
CA TRP A 498 20.79 -26.99 2.65
C TRP A 498 20.86 -28.00 1.50
N ALA A 499 20.57 -29.28 1.76
CA ALA A 499 20.48 -30.30 0.72
C ALA A 499 19.30 -30.03 -0.23
N LEU A 500 19.40 -30.42 -1.51
CA LEU A 500 18.38 -30.12 -2.52
C LEU A 500 16.96 -30.51 -2.10
N LYS A 501 16.77 -31.74 -1.61
CA LYS A 501 15.47 -32.23 -1.11
C LYS A 501 14.92 -31.39 0.05
N ALA A 502 15.79 -31.01 0.98
CA ALA A 502 15.46 -30.14 2.12
C ALA A 502 15.06 -28.72 1.67
N ARG A 503 15.76 -28.16 0.68
CA ARG A 503 15.44 -26.84 0.12
C ARG A 503 14.12 -26.84 -0.63
N LEU A 504 13.82 -27.87 -1.41
CA LEU A 504 12.53 -28.03 -2.08
C LEU A 504 11.40 -28.17 -1.06
N HIS A 505 11.63 -28.95 0.00
CA HIS A 505 10.68 -29.07 1.11
C HIS A 505 10.46 -27.72 1.82
N GLY A 506 11.53 -26.97 2.11
CA GLY A 506 11.44 -25.64 2.72
C GLY A 506 10.69 -24.63 1.83
N LEU A 507 10.99 -24.61 0.53
CA LEU A 507 10.26 -23.79 -0.45
C LEU A 507 8.78 -24.12 -0.49
N TRP A 508 8.42 -25.41 -0.56
CA TRP A 508 7.03 -25.85 -0.53
C TRP A 508 6.37 -25.44 0.78
N TYR A 509 7.00 -25.73 1.93
CA TYR A 509 6.51 -25.37 3.27
C TYR A 509 6.23 -23.87 3.41
N ALA A 510 7.18 -23.03 3.01
CA ALA A 510 7.06 -21.58 3.04
C ALA A 510 5.94 -21.04 2.13
N HIS A 511 5.60 -21.77 1.06
CA HIS A 511 4.59 -21.34 0.10
C HIS A 511 3.16 -21.57 0.62
N MET A 512 2.84 -22.73 1.19
CA MET A 512 1.46 -23.06 1.63
C MET A 512 1.33 -23.81 2.96
N PRO A 513 2.02 -24.96 3.17
CA PRO A 513 1.78 -25.84 4.31
C PRO A 513 1.95 -25.20 5.70
N TRP A 514 2.78 -24.15 5.81
CA TRP A 514 2.99 -23.44 7.08
C TRP A 514 1.69 -22.92 7.72
N MET A 515 0.64 -22.67 6.93
CA MET A 515 -0.67 -22.21 7.41
C MET A 515 -1.41 -23.27 8.24
N LEU A 516 -1.03 -24.55 8.09
CA LEU A 516 -1.57 -25.71 8.82
C LEU A 516 -0.82 -26.01 10.12
N SER A 517 0.34 -25.37 10.34
CA SER A 517 1.16 -25.49 11.55
C SER A 517 0.35 -25.16 12.79
N PRO A 518 0.53 -25.84 13.95
CA PRO A 518 -0.20 -25.53 15.18
C PRO A 518 0.15 -24.16 15.80
N GLU A 519 1.21 -23.51 15.33
CA GLU A 519 1.68 -22.25 15.88
C GLU A 519 0.90 -21.02 15.43
N ALA A 520 0.76 -20.07 16.35
CA ALA A 520 0.18 -18.76 16.13
C ALA A 520 1.07 -17.67 16.70
N SER A 521 0.87 -16.45 16.21
CA SER A 521 1.58 -15.27 16.70
C SER A 521 0.79 -14.69 17.87
N LYS A 522 1.49 -14.22 18.90
CA LYS A 522 0.86 -13.60 20.07
C LYS A 522 0.41 -12.17 19.75
N VAL A 523 -0.89 -11.89 19.85
CA VAL A 523 -1.48 -10.57 19.53
C VAL A 523 -0.85 -9.45 20.35
N THR A 524 -0.65 -9.65 21.66
CA THR A 524 -0.14 -8.61 22.56
C THR A 524 1.29 -8.21 22.28
N VAL A 525 2.08 -9.08 21.64
CA VAL A 525 3.48 -8.81 21.28
C VAL A 525 3.57 -8.04 19.97
N PHE A 526 2.78 -8.43 18.98
CA PHE A 526 2.98 -7.98 17.61
C PHE A 526 1.90 -7.03 17.11
N GLY A 527 0.70 -7.01 17.67
CA GLY A 527 -0.41 -6.17 17.20
C GLY A 527 -1.18 -5.43 18.30
N PRO A 528 -0.55 -4.93 19.38
CA PRO A 528 -1.28 -4.21 20.42
C PRO A 528 -1.92 -2.91 19.91
N ASP A 529 -1.33 -2.28 18.88
CA ASP A 529 -1.90 -1.13 18.17
C ASP A 529 -3.18 -1.50 17.42
N VAL A 530 -3.16 -2.66 16.76
CA VAL A 530 -4.30 -3.19 16.01
C VAL A 530 -5.46 -3.53 16.93
N LEU A 531 -5.16 -4.17 18.05
CA LEU A 531 -6.13 -4.60 19.06
C LEU A 531 -6.85 -3.41 19.73
N ARG A 532 -6.20 -2.24 19.83
CA ARG A 532 -6.62 -1.18 20.76
C ARG A 532 -7.75 -0.27 20.33
N SER A 533 -8.06 -0.13 19.05
CA SER A 533 -9.18 0.72 18.66
C SER A 533 -10.17 0.03 17.74
N ARG A 534 -11.39 0.54 17.77
CA ARG A 534 -12.60 -0.25 17.59
C ARG A 534 -13.16 -0.17 16.20
N ARG A 535 -13.32 1.06 15.64
CA ARG A 535 -13.62 1.26 14.20
C ARG A 535 -12.57 0.56 13.33
N LEU A 536 -11.40 0.31 13.91
CA LEU A 536 -10.41 -0.66 13.46
C LEU A 536 -10.93 -2.12 13.64
N MET A 537 -10.97 -2.68 14.86
CA MET A 537 -11.46 -4.06 15.21
C MET A 537 -12.87 -4.43 14.72
N TYR A 538 -13.57 -3.52 14.07
CA TYR A 538 -14.79 -3.73 13.32
C TYR A 538 -14.54 -4.56 12.05
N PHE A 539 -13.67 -4.10 11.15
CA PHE A 539 -13.33 -4.84 9.91
C PHE A 539 -12.70 -6.19 10.22
N ASN A 540 -12.09 -6.23 11.40
CA ASN A 540 -11.54 -7.39 11.99
C ASN A 540 -12.53 -8.50 12.29
N ARG A 541 -13.76 -8.15 12.64
CA ARG A 541 -14.83 -9.10 12.98
C ARG A 541 -15.78 -9.31 11.83
N THR A 542 -15.98 -8.28 11.01
CA THR A 542 -16.72 -8.40 9.76
C THR A 542 -15.93 -9.13 8.71
N TYR A 543 -14.62 -9.36 8.90
CA TYR A 543 -13.84 -10.55 8.54
C TYR A 543 -14.42 -11.37 7.36
N PRO A 544 -15.43 -12.25 7.53
CA PRO A 544 -15.96 -13.11 6.46
C PRO A 544 -17.08 -12.48 5.63
N GLN A 545 -17.66 -11.37 6.08
CA GLN A 545 -18.95 -10.90 5.59
C GLN A 545 -18.88 -10.53 4.14
N TRP A 546 -17.99 -9.63 3.80
CA TRP A 546 -18.13 -9.01 2.52
C TRP A 546 -17.28 -9.82 1.53
N VAL A 547 -17.66 -11.10 1.48
CA VAL A 547 -17.32 -12.29 0.71
C VAL A 547 -18.60 -12.78 0.03
N LEU A 548 -19.75 -12.64 0.71
CA LEU A 548 -21.04 -12.24 0.09
C LEU A 548 -20.95 -10.79 -0.47
N LEU A 549 -19.80 -10.49 -1.07
CA LEU A 549 -19.32 -9.27 -1.70
C LEU A 549 -17.98 -9.65 -2.38
N GLY A 550 -16.98 -10.20 -1.70
CA GLY A 550 -15.66 -10.43 -2.31
C GLY A 550 -15.59 -11.60 -3.28
N LEU A 551 -16.60 -12.46 -3.19
CA LEU A 551 -16.96 -13.47 -4.17
C LEU A 551 -18.31 -13.13 -4.84
N ALA A 552 -18.93 -11.98 -4.55
CA ALA A 552 -20.30 -11.68 -4.98
C ALA A 552 -20.47 -10.36 -5.75
N LEU A 553 -19.57 -9.40 -5.64
CA LEU A 553 -19.33 -8.39 -6.65
C LEU A 553 -18.62 -9.09 -7.83
N PRO A 554 -17.64 -9.99 -7.57
CA PRO A 554 -17.39 -11.20 -8.35
C PRO A 554 -18.55 -12.20 -8.39
N ALA A 555 -19.76 -11.73 -8.63
CA ALA A 555 -20.93 -12.50 -9.06
C ALA A 555 -21.96 -11.56 -9.72
N LEU A 556 -22.12 -10.36 -9.16
CA LEU A 556 -23.30 -9.55 -9.39
C LEU A 556 -23.26 -8.60 -10.58
N ILE A 557 -22.14 -7.95 -10.97
CA ILE A 557 -22.26 -6.89 -11.99
C ILE A 557 -22.09 -7.36 -13.41
N ASP A 558 -21.36 -8.41 -13.68
CA ASP A 558 -21.36 -9.01 -15.01
C ASP A 558 -22.50 -10.04 -15.21
N TYR A 559 -23.16 -10.52 -14.13
CA TYR A 559 -24.59 -10.84 -14.21
C TYR A 559 -25.37 -9.59 -14.63
N ALA A 560 -25.05 -8.41 -14.08
CA ALA A 560 -25.67 -7.16 -14.51
C ALA A 560 -25.17 -6.59 -15.87
N VAL A 561 -24.11 -7.13 -16.50
CA VAL A 561 -23.57 -6.66 -17.79
C VAL A 561 -23.87 -7.66 -18.91
N VAL A 562 -23.62 -8.95 -18.70
CA VAL A 562 -23.96 -10.03 -19.65
C VAL A 562 -25.42 -10.45 -19.56
N ARG A 563 -26.05 -10.30 -18.38
CA ARG A 563 -27.47 -10.61 -18.13
C ARG A 563 -27.85 -12.09 -18.30
N THR A 564 -26.90 -13.01 -18.13
CA THR A 564 -27.17 -14.46 -18.12
C THR A 564 -26.86 -15.09 -16.76
N PRO A 565 -27.57 -16.14 -16.32
CA PRO A 565 -27.21 -16.88 -15.10
C PRO A 565 -25.78 -17.44 -15.13
N MET A 566 -25.29 -17.79 -16.33
CA MET A 566 -23.92 -18.25 -16.54
C MET A 566 -22.87 -17.17 -16.24
N ALA A 567 -23.25 -15.90 -16.36
CA ALA A 567 -22.41 -14.78 -15.98
C ALA A 567 -22.19 -14.70 -14.46
N LEU A 568 -23.23 -14.93 -13.66
CA LEU A 568 -23.13 -15.01 -12.20
C LEU A 568 -22.08 -16.05 -11.77
N LEU A 569 -22.10 -17.23 -12.41
CA LEU A 569 -21.12 -18.29 -12.15
C LEU A 569 -19.73 -17.90 -12.65
N GLY A 570 -19.64 -17.31 -13.85
CA GLY A 570 -18.39 -17.05 -14.53
C GLY A 570 -17.33 -16.37 -13.69
N GLY A 571 -17.69 -15.60 -12.69
CA GLY A 571 -16.72 -14.87 -11.88
C GLY A 571 -16.92 -14.91 -10.44
N LEU A 572 -17.96 -15.60 -9.99
CA LEU A 572 -17.67 -16.38 -8.81
C LEU A 572 -16.44 -17.26 -9.11
N VAL A 573 -16.34 -17.80 -10.33
CA VAL A 573 -15.22 -18.60 -10.83
C VAL A 573 -13.98 -17.76 -11.15
N PHE A 574 -13.95 -17.00 -12.23
CA PHE A 574 -12.80 -16.23 -12.68
C PHE A 574 -12.41 -15.16 -11.65
N GLY A 575 -13.27 -14.17 -11.41
CA GLY A 575 -12.94 -13.04 -10.53
C GLY A 575 -12.98 -13.32 -9.03
N GLY A 576 -13.65 -14.38 -8.62
CA GLY A 576 -13.82 -14.80 -7.25
C GLY A 576 -12.71 -15.75 -6.88
N LEU A 577 -12.97 -17.03 -7.10
CA LEU A 577 -12.14 -18.13 -6.64
C LEU A 577 -10.82 -18.26 -7.42
N ALA A 578 -10.85 -18.24 -8.75
CA ALA A 578 -9.65 -18.39 -9.57
C ALA A 578 -8.66 -17.24 -9.37
N ARG A 579 -9.16 -16.00 -9.32
CA ARG A 579 -8.38 -14.84 -8.88
C ARG A 579 -7.73 -15.04 -7.52
N ILE A 580 -8.51 -15.43 -6.50
CA ILE A 580 -7.98 -15.52 -5.12
C ILE A 580 -6.80 -16.46 -5.11
N PHE A 581 -6.91 -17.55 -5.88
CA PHE A 581 -5.83 -18.48 -6.07
C PHE A 581 -4.60 -17.80 -6.70
N VAL A 582 -4.70 -17.26 -7.91
CA VAL A 582 -3.53 -16.72 -8.64
C VAL A 582 -2.86 -15.58 -7.84
N ALA A 583 -3.65 -14.69 -7.25
CA ALA A 583 -3.17 -13.62 -6.40
C ALA A 583 -2.45 -14.12 -5.15
N ASN A 584 -3.00 -15.15 -4.52
CA ASN A 584 -2.38 -15.75 -3.34
C ASN A 584 -1.10 -16.51 -3.72
N GLN A 585 -1.05 -17.20 -4.85
CA GLN A 585 0.20 -17.82 -5.34
C GLN A 585 1.30 -16.76 -5.52
N ALA A 586 0.98 -15.63 -6.17
CA ALA A 586 1.90 -14.50 -6.28
C ALA A 586 2.30 -13.95 -4.89
N ALA A 587 1.32 -13.76 -3.99
CA ALA A 587 1.49 -13.31 -2.60
C ALA A 587 2.27 -14.29 -1.70
N TRP A 588 2.43 -15.54 -2.11
CA TRP A 588 3.15 -16.58 -1.37
C TRP A 588 4.55 -16.84 -1.92
N CYS A 589 4.78 -16.58 -3.22
CA CYS A 589 6.13 -16.50 -3.79
C CYS A 589 7.02 -15.56 -2.97
N VAL A 590 6.40 -14.50 -2.43
CA VAL A 590 6.95 -13.54 -1.47
C VAL A 590 7.66 -14.17 -0.26
N GLY A 591 7.09 -15.22 0.32
CA GLY A 591 7.70 -15.94 1.44
C GLY A 591 8.67 -17.02 1.00
N SER A 592 8.42 -17.63 -0.16
CA SER A 592 9.16 -18.79 -0.64
C SER A 592 10.28 -18.38 -1.60
N ILE A 593 9.95 -18.11 -2.86
CA ILE A 593 10.89 -17.79 -3.95
C ILE A 593 11.82 -16.66 -3.53
N CYS A 594 11.30 -15.67 -2.83
CA CYS A 594 12.01 -14.44 -2.56
C CYS A 594 13.04 -14.52 -1.45
N HIS A 595 12.87 -15.46 -0.52
CA HIS A 595 13.84 -15.79 0.53
C HIS A 595 14.82 -16.89 0.10
N ALA A 596 14.67 -17.42 -1.12
CA ALA A 596 15.50 -18.50 -1.61
C ALA A 596 16.35 -18.09 -2.81
N PHE A 597 15.75 -17.37 -3.76
CA PHE A 597 16.36 -17.14 -5.05
C PHE A 597 16.89 -15.73 -5.17
N GLY A 598 18.21 -15.67 -5.01
CA GLY A 598 19.07 -14.62 -5.52
C GLY A 598 20.30 -14.35 -4.66
N GLY A 599 20.12 -13.44 -3.71
CA GLY A 599 21.17 -12.58 -3.21
C GLY A 599 20.70 -11.13 -3.29
N ARG A 600 21.53 -10.19 -2.81
CA ARG A 600 21.03 -8.92 -2.28
C ARG A 600 21.87 -7.72 -2.74
N PRO A 601 21.25 -6.60 -3.21
CA PRO A 601 21.94 -5.31 -3.28
C PRO A 601 22.28 -4.70 -1.91
N PHE A 602 21.66 -5.15 -0.81
CA PHE A 602 21.97 -4.76 0.57
C PHE A 602 22.27 -5.99 1.41
N ASP A 603 23.26 -5.91 2.29
CA ASP A 603 23.54 -6.98 3.24
C ASP A 603 22.57 -6.92 4.43
N ASN A 604 21.81 -8.01 4.60
CA ASN A 604 20.77 -8.15 5.62
C ASN A 604 21.04 -9.42 6.42
N GLU A 605 20.55 -9.49 7.66
CA GLU A 605 20.74 -10.68 8.51
C GLU A 605 19.81 -11.86 8.13
N ASP A 606 19.13 -11.79 6.97
CA ASP A 606 18.26 -12.84 6.43
C ASP A 606 18.64 -13.19 4.96
N HIS A 607 17.91 -14.11 4.33
CA HIS A 607 18.16 -14.57 2.95
C HIS A 607 17.20 -13.94 1.91
N SER A 608 16.57 -12.82 2.25
CA SER A 608 15.72 -12.08 1.32
C SER A 608 16.48 -11.59 0.07
N ALA A 609 15.89 -11.70 -1.11
CA ALA A 609 16.51 -11.28 -2.39
C ALA A 609 15.80 -10.08 -3.06
N ASN A 610 16.48 -9.39 -4.01
CA ASN A 610 15.93 -8.31 -4.88
C ASN A 610 15.58 -8.82 -6.31
N ASN A 611 14.73 -8.15 -7.09
CA ASN A 611 13.74 -8.83 -7.97
C ASN A 611 13.63 -8.39 -9.42
N TRP A 612 12.81 -9.15 -10.16
CA TRP A 612 11.74 -8.52 -10.94
C TRP A 612 10.44 -9.32 -11.25
N PRO A 613 10.36 -10.66 -11.53
CA PRO A 613 9.11 -11.25 -12.03
C PRO A 613 8.02 -11.33 -10.96
N VAL A 614 8.38 -11.77 -9.75
CA VAL A 614 7.42 -11.77 -8.65
C VAL A 614 7.08 -10.33 -8.28
N ALA A 615 8.05 -9.40 -8.36
CA ALA A 615 7.79 -7.99 -8.13
C ALA A 615 6.77 -7.44 -9.12
N LEU A 616 6.77 -7.86 -10.40
CA LEU A 616 5.76 -7.49 -11.38
C LEU A 616 4.38 -8.05 -11.02
N LEU A 617 4.31 -9.31 -10.56
CA LEU A 617 3.08 -10.00 -10.16
C LEU A 617 2.57 -9.58 -8.77
N THR A 618 3.30 -8.76 -8.02
CA THR A 618 2.89 -8.37 -6.67
C THR A 618 2.89 -6.85 -6.47
N PHE A 619 2.58 -6.08 -7.52
CA PHE A 619 3.44 -4.95 -7.93
C PHE A 619 4.20 -4.22 -6.83
N GLY A 620 5.48 -4.55 -6.73
CA GLY A 620 6.44 -3.77 -5.96
C GLY A 620 6.52 -4.03 -4.49
N GLU A 621 5.47 -4.60 -3.89
CA GLU A 621 5.78 -5.80 -3.12
C GLU A 621 6.67 -6.61 -4.06
N GLY A 622 7.94 -6.58 -3.74
CA GLY A 622 8.95 -6.40 -4.76
C GLY A 622 10.20 -6.00 -4.02
N LEU A 623 11.34 -6.27 -4.64
CA LEU A 623 12.60 -5.74 -4.20
C LEU A 623 12.82 -6.03 -2.70
N GLN A 624 12.76 -7.30 -2.24
CA GLN A 624 13.01 -7.65 -0.82
C GLN A 624 14.45 -7.44 -0.46
N ASN A 625 14.71 -6.16 -0.26
CA ASN A 625 15.91 -5.53 0.17
C ASN A 625 15.52 -4.27 1.01
N ASN A 626 14.39 -4.33 1.78
CA ASN A 626 13.63 -3.16 2.32
C ASN A 626 12.94 -3.08 3.75
N HIS A 627 12.86 -4.06 4.73
CA HIS A 627 12.69 -3.83 6.22
C HIS A 627 13.49 -4.53 7.45
N HIS A 628 14.79 -4.95 7.39
CA HIS A 628 15.88 -5.16 8.43
C HIS A 628 17.21 -4.35 8.43
N ALA A 629 17.84 -3.92 7.33
CA ALA A 629 18.92 -2.89 7.31
C ALA A 629 18.61 -1.48 7.97
N PHE A 630 18.22 -0.34 7.32
CA PHE A 630 17.49 0.86 7.90
C PHE A 630 16.89 1.85 6.87
N PRO A 631 15.63 2.37 7.03
CA PRO A 631 15.00 3.27 6.04
C PRO A 631 13.90 4.23 6.58
N GLY A 632 12.97 4.60 5.68
CA GLY A 632 11.54 4.74 5.98
C GLY A 632 10.57 3.75 5.28
N SER A 633 10.83 3.37 4.01
CA SER A 633 10.08 2.44 3.13
C SER A 633 8.52 2.52 3.04
N TYR A 634 7.99 3.47 2.26
CA TYR A 634 6.68 3.37 1.60
C TYR A 634 6.79 2.77 0.19
N ARG A 635 7.94 2.92 -0.46
CA ARG A 635 8.34 2.26 -1.70
C ARG A 635 9.53 1.35 -1.43
N HIS A 636 9.68 0.30 -2.23
CA HIS A 636 10.81 -0.61 -2.19
C HIS A 636 11.71 -0.44 -3.41
N GLY A 637 11.18 0.21 -4.45
CA GLY A 637 11.95 0.79 -5.54
C GLY A 637 13.03 1.71 -4.99
N VAL A 638 14.28 1.22 -5.01
CA VAL A 638 15.51 1.90 -4.61
C VAL A 638 16.34 2.34 -5.84
N THR A 639 15.76 2.18 -7.03
CA THR A 639 16.12 2.80 -8.32
C THR A 639 14.84 3.07 -9.12
N TRP A 640 14.94 3.89 -10.18
CA TRP A 640 13.76 4.36 -10.92
C TRP A 640 13.10 3.29 -11.79
N TRP A 641 13.86 2.28 -12.27
CA TRP A 641 13.39 1.25 -13.20
C TRP A 641 12.82 0.02 -12.50
N GLU A 642 13.02 -0.11 -11.19
CA GLU A 642 12.57 -1.29 -10.46
C GLU A 642 11.03 -1.34 -10.40
N PRO A 643 10.41 -2.50 -10.73
CA PRO A 643 8.96 -2.64 -10.81
C PRO A 643 8.31 -2.53 -9.43
N ASP A 644 7.86 -1.33 -9.05
CA ASP A 644 7.19 -1.12 -7.77
C ASP A 644 6.08 -0.09 -7.77
N LEU A 645 4.82 -0.54 -7.74
CA LEU A 645 3.68 0.36 -7.69
C LEU A 645 2.86 0.25 -6.43
N SER A 646 3.37 -0.51 -5.47
CA SER A 646 3.23 -0.02 -4.11
C SER A 646 3.94 1.30 -3.88
N GLY A 647 4.93 1.61 -4.71
CA GLY A 647 5.84 2.73 -4.52
C GLY A 647 5.75 3.91 -5.50
N TRP A 648 5.87 3.71 -6.82
CA TRP A 648 5.96 4.76 -7.87
C TRP A 648 4.71 5.68 -7.82
N LEU A 649 3.51 5.03 -7.77
CA LEU A 649 0.85 5.18 -5.81
C LEU A 649 0.90 5.83 -4.38
N LEU A 650 1.50 5.17 -3.38
CA LEU A 650 1.77 5.84 -2.12
C LEU A 650 2.57 7.14 -2.34
N MET A 651 3.57 7.21 -3.23
CA MET A 651 4.29 8.47 -3.50
C MET A 651 3.33 9.62 -3.81
N ALA A 652 2.35 9.36 -4.67
CA ALA A 652 1.60 10.42 -5.36
C ALA A 652 0.07 10.31 -5.35
N LEU A 653 -0.47 9.45 -4.48
CA LEU A 653 -1.57 9.82 -3.60
C LEU A 653 -1.17 11.01 -2.72
N GLY A 654 0.10 11.07 -2.31
CA GLY A 654 0.78 12.04 -1.43
C GLY A 654 0.41 13.55 -1.50
N LYS A 655 1.33 14.45 -1.87
CA LYS A 655 1.20 15.93 -1.91
C LYS A 655 0.90 16.66 -0.59
N LEU A 656 -0.32 17.19 -0.42
CA LEU A 656 -0.48 18.62 -0.05
C LEU A 656 -0.64 18.92 1.44
N HIS A 657 0.39 18.63 2.24
CA HIS A 657 0.61 19.03 3.64
C HIS A 657 -0.39 18.50 4.69
N ILE A 658 -1.67 18.34 4.33
CA ILE A 658 -2.68 17.55 5.07
C ILE A 658 -2.19 16.12 5.32
N VAL A 659 -1.43 15.60 4.36
CA VAL A 659 -0.40 14.58 4.51
C VAL A 659 0.92 15.12 3.97
N TRP A 660 2.02 14.55 4.44
CA TRP A 660 2.93 13.89 3.51
C TRP A 660 3.09 12.46 4.01
N ASN A 661 3.83 12.32 5.11
CA ASN A 661 4.13 11.19 5.99
C ASN A 661 4.51 9.85 5.32
N LEU A 662 4.69 9.86 4.00
CA LEU A 662 5.37 8.83 3.22
C LEU A 662 6.83 8.75 3.67
N ARG A 663 7.21 7.61 4.27
CA ARG A 663 8.55 7.40 4.83
C ARG A 663 9.46 6.78 3.76
N GLU A 664 10.59 7.39 3.42
CA GLU A 664 11.61 6.75 2.56
C GLU A 664 13.02 7.02 3.08
N PRO A 665 13.98 6.09 2.86
CA PRO A 665 15.39 6.38 3.15
C PRO A 665 15.92 7.50 2.25
N ASP A 666 16.80 8.35 2.79
CA ASP A 666 17.55 9.30 1.97
C ASP A 666 18.56 8.59 1.04
N LYS A 667 18.94 9.27 -0.06
CA LYS A 667 19.85 8.71 -1.07
C LYS A 667 21.22 8.34 -0.51
N THR A 668 21.70 9.07 0.49
CA THR A 668 22.97 8.81 1.18
C THR A 668 22.94 7.49 1.96
N THR A 669 21.84 7.19 2.65
CA THR A 669 21.61 5.95 3.39
C THR A 669 21.52 4.76 2.45
N ILE A 670 20.80 4.91 1.33
CA ILE A 670 20.73 3.86 0.30
C ILE A 670 22.13 3.56 -0.24
N THR A 671 22.89 4.60 -0.60
CA THR A 671 24.23 4.45 -1.19
C THR A 671 25.21 3.81 -0.20
N ARG A 672 25.23 4.28 1.05
CA ARG A 672 26.07 3.72 2.11
C ARG A 672 25.79 2.24 2.33
N ARG A 673 24.52 1.85 2.49
CA ARG A 673 24.15 0.45 2.72
C ARG A 673 24.45 -0.46 1.52
N ARG A 674 24.42 0.06 0.29
CA ARG A 674 24.88 -0.69 -0.90
C ARG A 674 26.40 -0.89 -0.89
N GLN A 675 27.15 0.11 -0.44
CA GLN A 675 28.61 0.02 -0.34
C GLN A 675 29.02 -0.99 0.75
N GLU A 676 28.39 -0.93 1.93
CA GLU A 676 28.58 -1.90 3.02
C GLU A 676 28.35 -3.34 2.54
N ALA A 677 27.36 -3.56 1.67
CA ALA A 677 27.10 -4.88 1.09
C ALA A 677 28.22 -5.36 0.15
N ARG A 678 28.82 -4.46 -0.63
CA ARG A 678 29.91 -4.77 -1.58
C ARG A 678 31.24 -5.03 -0.90
N THR A 679 31.46 -4.49 0.29
CA THR A 679 32.69 -4.70 1.07
C THR A 679 32.66 -5.98 1.91
N THR A 680 31.47 -6.56 2.10
CA THR A 680 31.28 -7.76 2.95
C THR A 680 31.22 -9.05 2.12
N THR A 681 30.96 -8.97 0.81
CA THR A 681 31.22 -10.03 -0.17
C THR A 681 32.66 -9.95 -0.64
#